data_AF-A0A8J3DVK5-F1
#
_entry.id   AF-A0A8J3DVK5-F1
#
_cell.length_a   1.000
_cell.length_b   1.000
_cell.length_c   1.000
_cell.angle_alpha   90.00
_cell.angle_beta   90.00
_cell.angle_gamma   90.00
#
_symmetry.space_group_name_H-M   'P 1'
#
loop_
_entity.id
_entity.type
_entity.pdbx_description
1 polymer ?
#
loop_
_entity_poly.entity_id
_entity_poly.type
_entity_poly.pdbx_seq_one_letter_code
_entity_poly.pdbx_strand_id
1 'polypeptide(L)'
;MPVSIAADGELLKPNQVFVGGPDDMITIEDGHVHIRPAAEPVGQRGTIDSMLISIAEHAHDRAIAVILSGLGSDGTAGVTATKKFGGLSIAELAKDEAEASQAAVGPLGAADLQLPADEIAQHILLYARNLSQLIETGADDEISADLEGQITQITTILRNVTSHDFHGYKRGTFTRRVHRRLQVLQIETVEAYVERLRADREEVQNLFQDLLIGVTQFFRDPAEFEALEQEMPRLFEGKEAGDQFRVWVLGCATGEEAYSIAILLREHMATLDHPPEVQIFATDLDARALGLARAGRYSSTIAAHVRPDRLSRWFVREGDTYCVSKELREMCIFSPHNVVKDAPFSRIDILSCRNLLIYLNGDLQNRVIPIFHFSLRPGGVLFLGSSENVTRHAKLFAPVDRKNRVFRRLETATRIIPDFPLSPRTRSIDPQIMAPLSGLPAPRLTSSINRQAEAVAERYAPAYVVVDTHGDVLHFSGRTGRYFEPAAGAATLNLLSLAHRDLRLDLRSALHRATAEGTRIEVPRVVIRQDDRAYAVNVVIEPLGNGDVTSLIVLFQDAGQVAESSSKGDGGWLTADEHVQRLETDLRVTRDRLQATIEELESTNEELKSSNEEYQSINEELQSANEEMETSKEELQSVNEELQTVNGELGHRVSELGRTNSDLKNLLEATQIATVFLDNDLRVRNFTPAATEIFHLLDTDVGRPLDHVVSRVAYPELQDDVRRVLKTLSVVERQVSDPAAGRHFTARVLPYRSVDNYISGAVVTFMDLTVAYKAEAALRQSEQRLRLA
;
A
#
# COMPACT_ATOMS: atom_id res chain seq x y z
N MET A 1 22.87 -37.32 -10.16
CA MET A 1 22.33 -36.99 -8.82
C MET A 1 21.89 -38.29 -8.16
N PRO A 2 22.29 -38.60 -6.91
CA PRO A 2 21.72 -39.72 -6.16
C PRO A 2 20.21 -39.55 -6.00
N VAL A 3 19.48 -40.66 -6.12
CA VAL A 3 18.02 -40.74 -5.93
C VAL A 3 17.77 -41.54 -4.67
N SER A 4 17.01 -40.99 -3.72
CA SER A 4 16.62 -41.66 -2.48
C SER A 4 15.12 -41.48 -2.22
N ILE A 5 14.51 -42.47 -1.58
CA ILE A 5 13.17 -42.31 -1.00
C ILE A 5 13.31 -41.31 0.14
N ALA A 6 12.43 -40.31 0.18
CA ALA A 6 12.44 -39.31 1.22
C ALA A 6 12.15 -39.95 2.60
N ALA A 7 12.84 -39.51 3.64
CA ALA A 7 12.55 -39.88 5.02
C ALA A 7 12.04 -38.68 5.82
N ASP A 8 11.13 -38.92 6.77
CA ASP A 8 10.61 -37.88 7.66
C ASP A 8 11.73 -37.29 8.53
N GLY A 9 11.79 -35.96 8.62
CA GLY A 9 12.84 -35.19 9.29
C GLY A 9 14.17 -35.12 8.54
N GLU A 10 14.25 -35.60 7.28
CA GLU A 10 15.50 -35.53 6.52
C GLU A 10 15.76 -34.12 5.99
N LEU A 11 16.97 -33.59 6.21
CA LEU A 11 17.39 -32.29 5.67
C LEU A 11 17.63 -32.37 4.16
N LEU A 12 17.09 -31.42 3.41
CA LEU A 12 17.33 -31.27 1.97
C LEU A 12 18.82 -31.01 1.69
N LYS A 13 19.38 -31.77 0.75
CA LYS A 13 20.79 -31.66 0.34
C LYS A 13 20.91 -31.24 -1.13
N PRO A 14 21.88 -30.38 -1.47
CA PRO A 14 22.18 -30.05 -2.86
C PRO A 14 22.49 -31.30 -3.69
N ASN A 15 22.15 -31.26 -4.99
CA ASN A 15 22.43 -32.32 -5.96
C ASN A 15 21.82 -33.70 -5.68
N GLN A 16 20.75 -33.78 -4.88
CA GLN A 16 20.05 -35.02 -4.54
C GLN A 16 18.59 -34.98 -5.03
N VAL A 17 18.06 -36.14 -5.44
CA VAL A 17 16.65 -36.31 -5.82
C VAL A 17 15.94 -37.08 -4.71
N PHE A 18 14.89 -36.48 -4.17
CA PHE A 18 14.03 -37.09 -3.16
C PHE A 18 12.73 -37.56 -3.81
N VAL A 19 12.34 -38.80 -3.56
CA VAL A 19 11.14 -39.42 -4.14
C VAL A 19 10.17 -39.79 -3.01
N GLY A 20 8.92 -39.37 -3.13
CA GLY A 20 7.86 -39.77 -2.20
C GLY A 20 7.33 -41.17 -2.43
N GLY A 21 6.83 -41.77 -1.35
CA GLY A 21 6.04 -42.98 -1.44
C GLY A 21 4.68 -42.71 -2.12
N PRO A 22 4.05 -43.75 -2.70
CA PRO A 22 2.78 -43.62 -3.42
C PRO A 22 1.59 -43.21 -2.54
N ASP A 23 1.68 -43.41 -1.23
CA ASP A 23 0.64 -43.07 -0.25
C ASP A 23 1.09 -41.97 0.74
N ASP A 24 2.18 -41.28 0.44
CA ASP A 24 2.78 -40.30 1.33
C ASP A 24 2.46 -38.87 0.86
N MET A 25 2.08 -38.02 1.81
CA MET A 25 2.10 -36.58 1.66
C MET A 25 3.48 -36.08 2.08
N ILE A 26 4.19 -35.47 1.14
CA ILE A 26 5.46 -34.80 1.43
C ILE A 26 5.23 -33.30 1.52
N THR A 27 5.76 -32.69 2.58
CA THR A 27 5.88 -31.24 2.72
C THR A 27 7.29 -30.86 3.14
N ILE A 28 7.67 -29.59 2.94
CA ILE A 28 8.97 -29.05 3.35
C ILE A 28 8.75 -27.91 4.33
N GLU A 29 9.42 -27.97 5.48
CA GLU A 29 9.39 -26.93 6.51
C GLU A 29 10.82 -26.76 7.05
N ASP A 30 11.30 -25.51 7.11
CA ASP A 30 12.65 -25.17 7.59
C ASP A 30 13.79 -26.04 6.99
N GLY A 31 13.66 -26.41 5.71
CA GLY A 31 14.63 -27.21 4.96
C GLY A 31 14.59 -28.71 5.26
N HIS A 32 13.64 -29.17 6.08
CA HIS A 32 13.43 -30.57 6.40
C HIS A 32 12.22 -31.12 5.66
N VAL A 33 12.33 -32.38 5.24
CA VAL A 33 11.26 -33.12 4.60
C VAL A 33 10.36 -33.70 5.67
N HIS A 34 9.07 -33.42 5.59
CA HIS A 34 8.04 -33.98 6.46
C HIS A 34 7.17 -34.95 5.67
N ILE A 35 6.97 -36.13 6.23
CA ILE A 35 6.20 -37.20 5.58
C ILE A 35 5.07 -37.63 6.48
N ARG A 36 3.85 -37.61 5.95
CA ARG A 36 2.65 -38.12 6.62
C ARG A 36 1.83 -38.98 5.68
N PRO A 37 1.14 -40.01 6.17
CA PRO A 37 0.28 -40.83 5.33
C PRO A 37 -0.88 -40.00 4.77
N ALA A 38 -1.18 -40.18 3.49
CA ALA A 38 -2.32 -39.55 2.83
C ALA A 38 -3.63 -40.21 3.30
N ALA A 39 -4.43 -39.48 4.09
CA ALA A 39 -5.65 -40.01 4.71
C ALA A 39 -6.81 -40.23 3.73
N GLU A 40 -6.79 -39.58 2.57
CA GLU A 40 -7.88 -39.58 1.59
C GLU A 40 -7.67 -40.66 0.51
N PRO A 41 -8.61 -40.92 -0.41
CA PRO A 41 -8.41 -41.81 -1.57
C PRO A 41 -7.58 -41.17 -2.69
N VAL A 42 -6.86 -41.98 -3.48
CA VAL A 42 -6.09 -41.53 -4.66
C VAL A 42 -6.99 -40.69 -5.59
N GLY A 43 -6.58 -39.46 -5.91
CA GLY A 43 -7.34 -38.49 -6.70
C GLY A 43 -8.03 -37.37 -5.92
N GLN A 44 -8.14 -37.47 -4.59
CA GLN A 44 -8.66 -36.40 -3.71
C GLN A 44 -7.59 -35.79 -2.79
N ARG A 45 -6.46 -36.48 -2.61
CA ARG A 45 -5.43 -36.18 -1.60
C ARG A 45 -4.71 -34.83 -1.74
N GLY A 46 -4.71 -34.20 -2.93
CA GLY A 46 -3.96 -32.96 -3.17
C GLY A 46 -2.47 -33.10 -2.84
N THR A 47 -1.87 -34.25 -3.14
CA THR A 47 -0.49 -34.60 -2.73
C THR A 47 0.51 -33.69 -3.42
N ILE A 48 0.30 -33.43 -4.71
CA ILE A 48 1.17 -32.61 -5.54
C ILE A 48 1.00 -31.15 -5.14
N ASP A 49 -0.25 -30.68 -5.00
CA ASP A 49 -0.53 -29.32 -4.53
C ASP A 49 0.14 -29.03 -3.19
N SER A 50 -0.02 -29.90 -2.20
CA SER A 50 0.56 -29.70 -0.86
C SER A 50 2.09 -29.67 -0.88
N MET A 51 2.71 -30.57 -1.64
CA MET A 51 4.16 -30.60 -1.82
C MET A 51 4.65 -29.29 -2.47
N LEU A 52 4.06 -28.91 -3.61
CA LEU A 52 4.46 -27.71 -4.35
C LEU A 52 4.20 -26.42 -3.55
N ILE A 53 3.09 -26.32 -2.81
CA ILE A 53 2.82 -25.18 -1.93
C ILE A 53 3.92 -25.06 -0.87
N SER A 54 4.24 -26.14 -0.16
CA SER A 54 5.27 -26.11 0.88
C SER A 54 6.67 -25.80 0.33
N ILE A 55 7.00 -26.30 -0.87
CA ILE A 55 8.26 -25.94 -1.56
C ILE A 55 8.27 -24.47 -1.95
N ALA A 56 7.18 -23.95 -2.49
CA ALA A 56 7.06 -22.55 -2.87
C ALA A 56 7.13 -21.61 -1.65
N GLU A 57 6.55 -22.02 -0.52
CA GLU A 57 6.67 -21.33 0.76
C GLU A 57 8.10 -21.34 1.29
N HIS A 58 8.78 -22.47 1.23
CA HIS A 58 10.14 -22.61 1.74
C HIS A 58 11.20 -21.93 0.85
N ALA A 59 11.13 -22.14 -0.46
CA ALA A 59 12.17 -21.74 -1.41
C ALA A 59 11.86 -20.47 -2.20
N HIS A 60 10.61 -19.97 -2.16
CA HIS A 60 10.17 -18.76 -2.86
C HIS A 60 10.56 -18.72 -4.35
N ASP A 61 11.36 -17.74 -4.77
CA ASP A 61 11.88 -17.59 -6.14
C ASP A 61 12.88 -18.64 -6.55
N ARG A 62 13.39 -19.43 -5.62
CA ARG A 62 14.25 -20.58 -5.92
C ARG A 62 13.43 -21.83 -6.23
N ALA A 63 12.11 -21.79 -6.02
CA ALA A 63 11.23 -22.90 -6.34
C ALA A 63 10.99 -22.97 -7.86
N ILE A 64 11.15 -24.16 -8.42
CA ILE A 64 10.75 -24.47 -9.80
C ILE A 64 9.78 -25.65 -9.73
N ALA A 65 8.53 -25.40 -10.10
CA ALA A 65 7.49 -26.42 -10.18
C ALA A 65 7.39 -26.90 -11.62
N VAL A 66 7.52 -28.22 -11.82
CA VAL A 66 7.34 -28.86 -13.13
C VAL A 66 6.20 -29.86 -13.01
N ILE A 67 5.17 -29.69 -13.82
CA ILE A 67 4.05 -30.63 -13.92
C ILE A 67 4.12 -31.33 -15.27
N LEU A 68 4.21 -32.65 -15.23
CA LEU A 68 4.19 -33.50 -16.41
C LEU A 68 2.75 -33.92 -16.75
N SER A 69 2.52 -34.28 -18.01
CA SER A 69 1.21 -34.69 -18.52
C SER A 69 0.68 -35.93 -17.78
N GLY A 70 -0.65 -36.02 -17.61
CA GLY A 70 -1.34 -37.18 -17.01
C GLY A 70 -1.67 -37.13 -15.51
N LEU A 71 -1.44 -36.00 -14.82
CA LEU A 71 -1.64 -35.86 -13.37
C LEU A 71 -3.03 -35.37 -12.92
N GLY A 72 -3.97 -35.16 -13.85
CA GLY A 72 -5.32 -34.66 -13.55
C GLY A 72 -5.33 -33.19 -13.11
N SER A 73 -6.20 -32.82 -12.17
CA SER A 73 -6.34 -31.44 -11.67
C SER A 73 -5.43 -31.10 -10.47
N ASP A 74 -4.84 -32.11 -9.82
CA ASP A 74 -3.90 -31.96 -8.70
C ASP A 74 -2.58 -31.36 -9.21
N GLY A 75 -2.12 -30.29 -8.57
CA GLY A 75 -0.96 -29.48 -8.97
C GLY A 75 -1.31 -28.08 -9.47
N THR A 76 -2.60 -27.79 -9.72
CA THR A 76 -3.05 -26.45 -10.18
C THR A 76 -2.82 -25.40 -9.08
N ALA A 77 -3.16 -25.72 -7.83
CA ALA A 77 -2.97 -24.81 -6.71
C ALA A 77 -1.48 -24.65 -6.38
N GLY A 78 -0.68 -25.71 -6.51
CA GLY A 78 0.77 -25.73 -6.32
C GLY A 78 1.54 -24.92 -7.35
N VAL A 79 1.17 -25.01 -8.63
CA VAL A 79 1.72 -24.14 -9.70
C VAL A 79 1.32 -22.69 -9.48
N THR A 80 0.05 -22.45 -9.15
CA THR A 80 -0.42 -21.10 -8.82
C THR A 80 0.32 -20.53 -7.62
N ALA A 81 0.54 -21.32 -6.57
CA ALA A 81 1.30 -20.93 -5.40
C ALA A 81 2.77 -20.64 -5.76
N THR A 82 3.42 -21.51 -6.53
CA THR A 82 4.79 -21.32 -7.01
C THR A 82 4.95 -19.97 -7.71
N LYS A 83 4.04 -19.67 -8.63
CA LYS A 83 3.95 -18.36 -9.30
C LYS A 83 3.78 -17.21 -8.31
N LYS A 84 2.84 -17.33 -7.36
CA LYS A 84 2.61 -16.31 -6.33
C LYS A 84 3.87 -16.06 -5.49
N PHE A 85 4.59 -17.11 -5.07
CA PHE A 85 5.84 -16.99 -4.30
C PHE A 85 7.05 -16.53 -5.13
N GLY A 86 6.90 -16.44 -6.45
CA GLY A 86 7.92 -15.93 -7.38
C GLY A 86 8.82 -16.98 -7.99
N GLY A 87 8.53 -18.25 -7.74
CA GLY A 87 9.13 -19.36 -8.46
C GLY A 87 8.68 -19.43 -9.91
N LEU A 88 9.28 -20.37 -10.64
CA LEU A 88 8.93 -20.68 -12.03
C LEU A 88 8.01 -21.90 -12.06
N SER A 89 6.90 -21.79 -12.79
CA SER A 89 6.03 -22.94 -13.04
C SER A 89 6.05 -23.33 -14.52
N ILE A 90 6.33 -24.61 -14.79
CA ILE A 90 6.39 -25.18 -16.13
C ILE A 90 5.42 -26.35 -16.20
N ALA A 91 4.60 -26.39 -17.23
CA ALA A 91 3.77 -27.53 -17.56
C ALA A 91 4.23 -28.19 -18.88
N GLU A 92 4.19 -29.52 -18.93
CA GLU A 92 4.46 -30.26 -20.16
C GLU A 92 3.31 -30.06 -21.17
N LEU A 93 3.65 -29.68 -22.40
CA LEU A 93 2.69 -29.54 -23.48
C LEU A 93 2.14 -30.93 -23.88
N ALA A 94 0.83 -31.15 -23.75
CA ALA A 94 0.19 -32.42 -24.13
C ALA A 94 0.27 -32.66 -25.64
N LYS A 95 0.54 -33.89 -26.06
CA LYS A 95 0.73 -34.26 -27.48
C LYS A 95 -0.59 -34.56 -28.24
N ASP A 96 -1.70 -34.79 -27.53
CA ASP A 96 -2.99 -35.19 -28.11
C ASP A 96 -4.12 -34.15 -27.88
N GLU A 97 -4.99 -33.95 -28.89
CA GLU A 97 -6.11 -32.98 -28.88
C GLU A 97 -7.18 -33.27 -27.80
N ALA A 98 -7.32 -34.52 -27.36
CA ALA A 98 -8.29 -34.91 -26.31
C ALA A 98 -7.86 -34.47 -24.91
N GLU A 99 -6.55 -34.43 -24.63
CA GLU A 99 -5.98 -33.93 -23.36
C GLU A 99 -5.94 -32.40 -23.32
N ALA A 100 -5.85 -31.74 -24.47
CA ALA A 100 -5.85 -30.28 -24.61
C ALA A 100 -7.16 -29.61 -24.13
N SER A 101 -8.31 -30.28 -24.26
CA SER A 101 -9.61 -29.74 -23.78
C SER A 101 -9.79 -29.80 -22.26
N GLN A 102 -9.15 -30.76 -21.57
CA GLN A 102 -9.12 -30.80 -20.09
C GLN A 102 -8.01 -29.89 -19.52
N ALA A 103 -6.96 -29.60 -20.30
CA ALA A 103 -5.82 -28.77 -19.91
C ALA A 103 -6.12 -27.28 -19.72
N ALA A 104 -7.20 -26.75 -20.31
CA ALA A 104 -7.56 -25.33 -20.22
C ALA A 104 -8.06 -24.88 -18.82
N VAL A 105 -8.43 -25.82 -17.94
CA VAL A 105 -8.94 -25.57 -16.57
C VAL A 105 -8.04 -26.23 -15.51
N GLY A 106 -6.91 -26.82 -15.90
CA GLY A 106 -5.98 -27.54 -15.03
C GLY A 106 -4.62 -26.84 -14.87
N PRO A 107 -3.59 -27.55 -14.38
CA PRO A 107 -2.29 -26.95 -14.07
C PRO A 107 -1.57 -26.36 -15.30
N LEU A 108 -1.89 -26.87 -16.51
CA LEU A 108 -1.37 -26.34 -17.78
C LEU A 108 -1.73 -24.86 -17.99
N GLY A 109 -3.00 -24.50 -17.78
CA GLY A 109 -3.47 -23.11 -17.95
C GLY A 109 -2.95 -22.14 -16.88
N ALA A 110 -2.51 -22.66 -15.73
CA ALA A 110 -1.98 -21.87 -14.62
C ALA A 110 -0.45 -21.68 -14.66
N ALA A 111 0.27 -22.54 -15.41
CA ALA A 111 1.72 -22.49 -15.50
C ALA A 111 2.23 -21.26 -16.27
N ASP A 112 3.43 -20.80 -15.92
CA ASP A 112 4.08 -19.68 -16.61
C ASP A 112 4.55 -20.06 -18.01
N LEU A 113 4.99 -21.30 -18.19
CA LEU A 113 5.45 -21.85 -19.46
C LEU A 113 4.78 -23.19 -19.74
N GLN A 114 4.44 -23.42 -21.00
CA GLN A 114 4.03 -24.72 -21.51
C GLN A 114 5.06 -25.16 -22.54
N LEU A 115 5.79 -26.24 -22.24
CA LEU A 115 6.94 -26.68 -23.03
C LEU A 115 6.88 -28.18 -23.34
N PRO A 116 7.39 -28.63 -24.50
CA PRO A 116 7.70 -30.04 -24.72
C PRO A 116 8.66 -30.59 -23.66
N ALA A 117 8.50 -31.84 -23.23
CA ALA A 117 9.31 -32.45 -22.17
C ALA A 117 10.83 -32.39 -22.40
N ASP A 118 11.26 -32.43 -23.66
CA ASP A 118 12.67 -32.34 -24.07
C ASP A 118 13.26 -30.93 -23.93
N GLU A 119 12.44 -29.89 -23.88
CA GLU A 119 12.88 -28.50 -23.72
C GLU A 119 12.93 -28.05 -22.24
N ILE A 120 12.15 -28.70 -21.36
CA ILE A 120 12.02 -28.33 -19.94
C ILE A 120 13.38 -28.24 -19.24
N ALA A 121 14.24 -29.25 -19.40
CA ALA A 121 15.52 -29.31 -18.70
C ALA A 121 16.45 -28.14 -19.08
N GLN A 122 16.48 -27.76 -20.36
CA GLN A 122 17.28 -26.63 -20.84
C GLN A 122 16.79 -25.31 -20.23
N HIS A 123 15.48 -25.12 -20.15
CA HIS A 123 14.87 -23.94 -19.54
C HIS A 123 15.15 -23.81 -18.05
N ILE A 124 15.08 -24.92 -17.31
CA ILE A 124 15.42 -24.95 -15.87
C ILE A 124 16.87 -24.53 -15.65
N LEU A 125 17.79 -25.05 -16.46
CA LEU A 125 19.21 -24.70 -16.35
C LEU A 125 19.47 -23.22 -16.67
N LEU A 126 18.78 -22.67 -17.67
CA LEU A 126 18.87 -21.25 -18.00
C LEU A 126 18.33 -20.37 -16.86
N TYR A 127 17.16 -20.73 -16.32
CA TYR A 127 16.54 -20.03 -15.19
C TYR A 127 17.47 -20.04 -13.96
N ALA A 128 17.96 -21.22 -13.58
CA ALA A 128 18.81 -21.39 -12.41
C ALA A 128 20.14 -20.63 -12.55
N ARG A 129 20.77 -20.63 -13.73
CA ARG A 129 22.00 -19.85 -13.98
C ARG A 129 21.78 -18.36 -13.80
N ASN A 130 20.71 -17.82 -14.39
CA ASN A 130 20.40 -16.39 -14.32
C ASN A 130 20.04 -15.98 -12.89
N LEU A 131 19.30 -16.83 -12.15
CA LEU A 131 18.95 -16.58 -10.76
C LEU A 131 20.19 -16.61 -9.84
N SER A 132 21.10 -17.56 -10.05
CA SER A 132 22.37 -17.62 -9.31
C SER A 132 23.25 -16.40 -9.58
N GLN A 133 23.35 -15.96 -10.84
CA GLN A 133 24.09 -14.74 -11.18
C GLN A 133 23.53 -13.51 -10.44
N LEU A 134 22.20 -13.37 -10.42
CA LEU A 134 21.52 -12.28 -9.70
C LEU A 134 21.79 -12.30 -8.18
N ILE A 135 21.84 -13.50 -7.59
CA ILE A 135 22.10 -13.67 -6.16
C ILE A 135 23.59 -13.43 -5.84
N GLU A 136 24.50 -13.90 -6.71
CA GLU A 136 25.96 -13.76 -6.54
C GLU A 136 26.45 -12.34 -6.76
N THR A 137 25.82 -11.55 -7.65
CA THR A 137 26.17 -10.14 -7.83
C THR A 137 25.79 -9.26 -6.63
N GLY A 138 25.00 -9.76 -5.68
CA GLY A 138 24.55 -8.99 -4.53
C GLY A 138 23.67 -7.80 -4.94
N ALA A 139 22.68 -7.45 -4.12
CA ALA A 139 21.96 -6.19 -4.31
C ALA A 139 22.79 -4.97 -3.87
N ASP A 140 24.10 -5.14 -3.63
CA ASP A 140 25.00 -4.20 -2.95
C ASP A 140 26.34 -3.92 -3.68
N ASP A 141 26.62 -4.53 -4.84
CA ASP A 141 27.75 -4.09 -5.69
C ASP A 141 27.25 -3.09 -6.75
N GLU A 142 28.03 -2.02 -6.97
CA GLU A 142 27.78 -0.89 -7.88
C GLU A 142 26.91 -1.28 -9.08
N ILE A 143 25.60 -1.07 -8.94
CA ILE A 143 24.64 -1.23 -10.02
C ILE A 143 25.05 -0.23 -11.10
N SER A 144 25.22 -0.69 -12.33
CA SER A 144 25.51 0.24 -13.42
C SER A 144 24.40 1.29 -13.47
N ALA A 145 24.77 2.56 -13.65
CA ALA A 145 23.80 3.66 -13.80
C ALA A 145 22.73 3.35 -14.87
N ASP A 146 23.08 2.52 -15.85
CA ASP A 146 22.18 2.04 -16.89
C ASP A 146 21.02 1.19 -16.34
N LEU A 147 21.27 0.24 -15.43
CA LEU A 147 20.21 -0.60 -14.85
C LEU A 147 19.29 0.22 -13.94
N GLU A 148 19.83 1.19 -13.20
CA GLU A 148 19.03 2.10 -12.37
C GLU A 148 18.14 3.01 -13.23
N GLY A 149 18.68 3.52 -14.34
CA GLY A 149 17.92 4.25 -15.35
C GLY A 149 16.79 3.40 -15.95
N GLN A 150 17.04 2.13 -16.24
CA GLN A 150 16.03 1.22 -16.79
C GLN A 150 14.94 0.85 -15.80
N ILE A 151 15.29 0.56 -14.53
CA ILE A 151 14.30 0.32 -13.47
C ILE A 151 13.39 1.53 -13.32
N THR A 152 13.96 2.74 -13.33
CA THR A 152 13.21 4.01 -13.27
C THR A 152 12.28 4.17 -14.49
N GLN A 153 12.71 3.75 -15.67
CA GLN A 153 11.85 3.72 -16.86
C GLN A 153 10.69 2.72 -16.69
N ILE A 154 10.96 1.51 -16.18
CA ILE A 154 9.92 0.49 -15.93
C ILE A 154 8.89 1.00 -14.91
N THR A 155 9.34 1.55 -13.77
CA THR A 155 8.44 2.12 -12.75
C THR A 155 7.62 3.29 -13.30
N THR A 156 8.20 4.12 -14.17
CA THR A 156 7.49 5.21 -14.85
C THR A 156 6.42 4.68 -15.82
N ILE A 157 6.75 3.66 -16.63
CA ILE A 157 5.77 3.01 -17.54
C ILE A 157 4.63 2.39 -16.73
N LEU A 158 4.95 1.65 -15.67
CA LEU A 158 3.96 1.08 -14.75
C LEU A 158 3.06 2.16 -14.16
N ARG A 159 3.64 3.27 -13.65
CA ARG A 159 2.87 4.38 -13.10
C ARG A 159 1.94 5.01 -14.13
N ASN A 160 2.41 5.22 -15.36
CA ASN A 160 1.61 5.86 -16.41
C ASN A 160 0.44 4.98 -16.89
N VAL A 161 0.62 3.66 -16.96
CA VAL A 161 -0.42 2.74 -17.42
C VAL A 161 -1.37 2.33 -16.29
N THR A 162 -0.84 2.07 -15.10
CA THR A 162 -1.59 1.50 -13.98
C THR A 162 -2.00 2.53 -12.92
N SER A 163 -1.45 3.74 -12.95
CA SER A 163 -1.59 4.77 -11.90
C SER A 163 -1.01 4.42 -10.53
N HIS A 164 -0.23 3.33 -10.42
CA HIS A 164 0.44 2.88 -9.21
C HIS A 164 1.94 3.17 -9.26
N ASP A 165 2.45 3.78 -8.20
CA ASP A 165 3.87 4.14 -8.10
C ASP A 165 4.66 3.09 -7.32
N PHE A 166 5.65 2.49 -7.97
CA PHE A 166 6.52 1.46 -7.40
C PHE A 166 7.93 1.98 -7.06
N HIS A 167 8.24 3.28 -7.21
CA HIS A 167 9.57 3.83 -6.86
C HIS A 167 9.94 3.59 -5.39
N GLY A 168 8.95 3.59 -4.49
CA GLY A 168 9.14 3.33 -3.06
C GLY A 168 9.17 1.84 -2.68
N TYR A 169 9.15 0.91 -3.65
CA TYR A 169 9.27 -0.52 -3.36
C TYR A 169 10.75 -0.92 -3.15
N LYS A 170 10.98 -1.97 -2.37
CA LYS A 170 12.33 -2.52 -2.19
C LYS A 170 12.87 -3.04 -3.51
N ARG A 171 14.03 -2.48 -3.90
CA ARG A 171 14.73 -2.77 -5.15
C ARG A 171 14.89 -4.26 -5.41
N GLY A 172 15.47 -5.02 -4.47
CA GLY A 172 15.68 -6.46 -4.64
C GLY A 172 14.38 -7.23 -4.93
N THR A 173 13.25 -6.83 -4.36
CA THR A 173 11.96 -7.48 -4.67
C THR A 173 11.46 -7.09 -6.05
N PHE A 174 11.52 -5.81 -6.41
CA PHE A 174 11.08 -5.30 -7.71
C PHE A 174 11.90 -5.91 -8.85
N THR A 175 13.23 -5.82 -8.77
CA THR A 175 14.18 -6.35 -9.76
C THR A 175 13.98 -7.84 -9.98
N ARG A 176 13.78 -8.62 -8.91
CA ARG A 176 13.47 -10.05 -9.01
C ARG A 176 12.19 -10.33 -9.81
N ARG A 177 11.14 -9.52 -9.63
CA ARG A 177 9.88 -9.67 -10.39
C ARG A 177 10.05 -9.27 -11.85
N VAL A 178 10.84 -8.23 -12.14
CA VAL A 178 11.20 -7.86 -13.51
C VAL A 178 11.97 -9.01 -14.17
N HIS A 179 13.05 -9.52 -13.58
CA HIS A 179 13.82 -10.63 -14.15
C HIS A 179 12.99 -11.89 -14.38
N ARG A 180 12.07 -12.19 -13.47
CA ARG A 180 11.11 -13.29 -13.67
C ARG A 180 10.30 -13.10 -14.96
N ARG A 181 9.79 -11.88 -15.23
CA ARG A 181 9.08 -11.58 -16.49
C ARG A 181 9.98 -11.71 -17.72
N LEU A 182 11.22 -11.23 -17.64
CA LEU A 182 12.22 -11.41 -18.71
C LEU A 182 12.38 -12.90 -19.06
N GLN A 183 12.51 -13.76 -18.05
CA GLN A 183 12.66 -15.20 -18.27
C GLN A 183 11.41 -15.85 -18.87
N VAL A 184 10.22 -15.49 -18.38
CA VAL A 184 8.95 -16.01 -18.93
C VAL A 184 8.78 -15.61 -20.39
N LEU A 185 9.21 -14.41 -20.78
CA LEU A 185 9.14 -13.92 -22.16
C LEU A 185 10.36 -14.26 -23.01
N GLN A 186 11.37 -14.94 -22.45
CA GLN A 186 12.67 -15.20 -23.08
C GLN A 186 13.37 -13.92 -23.60
N ILE A 187 13.29 -12.82 -22.84
CA ILE A 187 13.97 -11.58 -23.14
C ILE A 187 15.30 -11.54 -22.36
N GLU A 188 16.41 -11.33 -23.08
CA GLU A 188 17.75 -11.41 -22.52
C GLU A 188 18.17 -10.18 -21.71
N THR A 189 17.64 -8.99 -22.04
CA THR A 189 18.08 -7.73 -21.43
C THR A 189 16.92 -6.87 -20.94
N VAL A 190 17.18 -6.05 -19.91
CA VAL A 190 16.15 -5.19 -19.30
C VAL A 190 15.78 -4.05 -20.24
N GLU A 191 16.70 -3.57 -21.07
CA GLU A 191 16.46 -2.61 -22.16
C GLU A 191 15.43 -3.13 -23.15
N ALA A 192 15.62 -4.37 -23.63
CA ALA A 192 14.68 -5.01 -24.55
C ALA A 192 13.30 -5.18 -23.90
N TYR A 193 13.27 -5.42 -22.59
CA TYR A 193 12.02 -5.49 -21.83
C TYR A 193 11.34 -4.14 -21.68
N VAL A 194 12.08 -3.04 -21.51
CA VAL A 194 11.51 -1.68 -21.53
C VAL A 194 10.81 -1.41 -22.87
N GLU A 195 11.43 -1.77 -24.00
CA GLU A 195 10.81 -1.64 -25.32
C GLU A 195 9.55 -2.51 -25.46
N ARG A 196 9.58 -3.74 -24.92
CA ARG A 196 8.40 -4.61 -24.86
C ARG A 196 7.26 -3.97 -24.07
N LEU A 197 7.54 -3.40 -22.90
CA LEU A 197 6.55 -2.71 -22.06
C LEU A 197 5.99 -1.45 -22.73
N ARG A 198 6.78 -0.76 -23.56
CA ARG A 198 6.31 0.39 -24.35
C ARG A 198 5.34 -0.04 -25.47
N ALA A 199 5.61 -1.16 -26.11
CA ALA A 199 4.82 -1.67 -27.23
C ALA A 199 3.55 -2.44 -26.80
N ASP A 200 3.57 -3.09 -25.64
CA ASP A 200 2.54 -4.03 -25.21
C ASP A 200 1.96 -3.64 -23.83
N ARG A 201 0.76 -3.06 -23.85
CA ARG A 201 0.04 -2.68 -22.62
C ARG A 201 -0.42 -3.88 -21.79
N GLU A 202 -0.66 -5.03 -22.41
CA GLU A 202 -1.04 -6.24 -21.67
C GLU A 202 0.14 -6.72 -20.82
N GLU A 203 1.36 -6.64 -21.36
CA GLU A 203 2.56 -7.00 -20.60
C GLU A 203 2.82 -6.07 -19.41
N VAL A 204 2.50 -4.78 -19.54
CA VAL A 204 2.55 -3.86 -18.40
C VAL A 204 1.60 -4.32 -17.29
N GLN A 205 0.42 -4.83 -17.63
CA GLN A 205 -0.49 -5.40 -16.64
C GLN A 205 -0.02 -6.74 -16.09
N ASN A 206 0.61 -7.58 -16.89
CA ASN A 206 1.21 -8.83 -16.39
C ASN A 206 2.31 -8.55 -15.37
N LEU A 207 3.19 -7.58 -15.64
CA LEU A 207 4.20 -7.15 -14.68
C LEU A 207 3.58 -6.57 -13.41
N PHE A 208 2.56 -5.72 -13.55
CA PHE A 208 1.83 -5.17 -12.42
C PHE A 208 1.25 -6.28 -11.52
N GLN A 209 0.61 -7.27 -12.13
CA GLN A 209 0.04 -8.40 -11.39
C GLN A 209 1.11 -9.28 -10.74
N ASP A 210 2.27 -9.45 -11.38
CA ASP A 210 3.42 -10.17 -10.80
C ASP A 210 4.03 -9.43 -9.59
N LEU A 211 3.91 -8.10 -9.55
CA LEU A 211 4.34 -7.28 -8.41
C LEU A 211 3.36 -7.37 -7.22
N LEU A 212 2.08 -7.66 -7.47
CA LEU A 212 1.03 -7.82 -6.44
C LEU A 212 1.00 -9.25 -5.90
N ILE A 213 1.93 -9.57 -5.01
CA ILE A 213 2.05 -10.91 -4.39
C ILE A 213 0.88 -11.16 -3.44
N GLY A 214 -0.17 -11.83 -3.92
CA GLY A 214 -1.41 -12.13 -3.17
C GLY A 214 -1.43 -13.51 -2.49
N VAL A 215 -0.34 -13.93 -1.85
CA VAL A 215 -0.35 -15.15 -1.00
C VAL A 215 -0.96 -14.81 0.35
N THR A 216 -2.03 -15.49 0.70
CA THR A 216 -2.65 -15.40 2.02
C THR A 216 -3.35 -16.72 2.35
N GLN A 217 -3.63 -16.93 3.64
CA GLN A 217 -4.36 -18.08 4.16
C GLN A 217 -5.14 -17.68 5.41
N PHE A 218 -6.17 -18.45 5.76
CA PHE A 218 -6.92 -18.24 6.99
C PHE A 218 -6.01 -18.41 8.21
N PHE A 219 -6.13 -17.52 9.19
CA PHE A 219 -5.36 -17.54 10.43
C PHE A 219 -3.84 -17.69 10.19
N ARG A 220 -3.29 -17.02 9.17
CA ARG A 220 -1.86 -17.03 8.85
C ARG A 220 -1.04 -16.61 10.07
N ASP A 221 -0.06 -17.43 10.43
CA ASP A 221 0.71 -17.34 11.69
C ASP A 221 -0.22 -17.44 12.92
N PRO A 222 -0.67 -18.66 13.29
CA PRO A 222 -1.73 -18.85 14.30
C PRO A 222 -1.45 -18.18 15.65
N ALA A 223 -0.20 -18.19 16.11
CA ALA A 223 0.22 -17.54 17.36
C ALA A 223 -0.03 -16.02 17.36
N GLU A 224 0.03 -15.37 16.19
CA GLU A 224 -0.25 -13.94 16.06
C GLU A 224 -1.74 -13.64 16.19
N PHE A 225 -2.59 -14.49 15.59
CA PHE A 225 -4.05 -14.39 15.74
C PHE A 225 -4.52 -14.72 17.17
N GLU A 226 -3.87 -15.66 17.86
CA GLU A 226 -4.14 -15.94 19.27
C GLU A 226 -3.83 -14.73 20.16
N ALA A 227 -2.73 -14.03 19.91
CA ALA A 227 -2.39 -12.80 20.63
C ALA A 227 -3.42 -11.68 20.37
N LEU A 228 -3.89 -11.55 19.12
CA LEU A 228 -4.95 -10.60 18.79
C LEU A 228 -6.29 -10.99 19.46
N GLU A 229 -6.63 -12.27 19.50
CA GLU A 229 -7.83 -12.80 20.15
C GLU A 229 -7.85 -12.46 21.66
N GLN A 230 -6.70 -12.54 22.32
CA GLN A 230 -6.54 -12.18 23.74
C GLN A 230 -6.78 -10.68 24.03
N GLU A 231 -6.57 -9.81 23.04
CA GLU A 231 -6.81 -8.36 23.19
C GLU A 231 -8.26 -7.95 22.90
N MET A 232 -9.10 -8.86 22.36
CA MET A 232 -10.51 -8.56 22.06
C MET A 232 -11.29 -8.00 23.25
N PRO A 233 -11.25 -8.58 24.47
CA PRO A 233 -12.01 -8.06 25.60
C PRO A 233 -11.71 -6.58 25.89
N ARG A 234 -10.42 -6.20 25.87
CA ARG A 234 -9.99 -4.81 26.09
C ARG A 234 -10.44 -3.87 24.99
N LEU A 235 -10.42 -4.31 23.73
CA LEU A 235 -10.84 -3.49 22.59
C LEU A 235 -12.35 -3.17 22.61
N PHE A 236 -13.14 -3.99 23.28
CA PHE A 236 -14.58 -3.80 23.46
C PHE A 236 -14.95 -3.11 24.79
N GLU A 237 -13.98 -2.84 25.68
CA GLU A 237 -14.25 -2.14 26.94
C GLU A 237 -14.91 -0.77 26.70
N GLY A 238 -16.04 -0.54 27.37
CA GLY A 238 -16.78 0.73 27.31
C GLY A 238 -17.55 0.96 26.01
N LYS A 239 -17.71 -0.05 25.15
CA LYS A 239 -18.55 0.04 23.94
C LYS A 239 -19.93 -0.57 24.17
N GLU A 240 -20.95 0.12 23.70
CA GLU A 240 -22.35 -0.30 23.81
C GLU A 240 -22.98 -0.53 22.42
N ALA A 241 -24.21 -1.06 22.37
CA ALA A 241 -24.90 -1.39 21.12
C ALA A 241 -25.11 -0.21 20.14
N GLY A 242 -24.96 1.05 20.59
CA GLY A 242 -25.02 2.24 19.74
C GLY A 242 -23.67 2.67 19.15
N ASP A 243 -22.57 2.06 19.59
CA ASP A 243 -21.23 2.38 19.12
C ASP A 243 -20.86 1.58 17.86
N GLN A 244 -19.93 2.14 17.10
CA GLN A 244 -19.34 1.48 15.94
C GLN A 244 -17.91 1.02 16.25
N PHE A 245 -17.65 -0.27 16.05
CA PHE A 245 -16.33 -0.88 16.07
C PHE A 245 -15.81 -1.03 14.64
N ARG A 246 -14.67 -0.40 14.33
CA ARG A 246 -14.15 -0.31 12.95
C ARG A 246 -12.81 -1.00 12.83
N VAL A 247 -12.67 -1.84 11.83
CA VAL A 247 -11.42 -2.55 11.52
C VAL A 247 -10.96 -2.15 10.13
N TRP A 248 -9.65 -1.99 9.93
CA TRP A 248 -9.09 -1.77 8.61
C TRP A 248 -8.02 -2.82 8.32
N VAL A 249 -8.25 -3.65 7.30
CA VAL A 249 -7.32 -4.67 6.81
C VAL A 249 -6.71 -4.17 5.50
N LEU A 250 -5.42 -3.85 5.54
CA LEU A 250 -4.61 -3.37 4.42
C LEU A 250 -3.88 -4.53 3.76
N GLY A 251 -3.96 -4.63 2.42
CA GLY A 251 -3.37 -5.75 1.68
C GLY A 251 -4.15 -7.05 1.90
N CYS A 252 -5.49 -6.99 1.84
CA CYS A 252 -6.35 -8.12 2.21
C CYS A 252 -6.31 -9.30 1.22
N ALA A 253 -5.67 -9.14 0.05
CA ALA A 253 -5.57 -10.13 -1.01
C ALA A 253 -6.94 -10.77 -1.32
N THR A 254 -7.05 -12.10 -1.21
CA THR A 254 -8.26 -12.87 -1.47
C THR A 254 -9.24 -12.94 -0.29
N GLY A 255 -9.01 -12.15 0.77
CA GLY A 255 -9.96 -11.90 1.87
C GLY A 255 -9.81 -12.77 3.12
N GLU A 256 -8.91 -13.76 3.11
CA GLU A 256 -8.73 -14.73 4.20
C GLU A 256 -8.42 -14.06 5.54
N GLU A 257 -7.57 -13.02 5.55
CA GLU A 257 -7.25 -12.27 6.78
C GLU A 257 -8.46 -11.50 7.31
N ALA A 258 -9.20 -10.81 6.42
CA ALA A 258 -10.38 -10.05 6.80
C ALA A 258 -11.46 -10.96 7.42
N TYR A 259 -11.69 -12.13 6.83
CA TYR A 259 -12.62 -13.11 7.38
C TYR A 259 -12.11 -13.77 8.67
N SER A 260 -10.80 -14.00 8.80
CA SER A 260 -10.21 -14.51 10.05
C SER A 260 -10.45 -13.54 11.22
N ILE A 261 -10.25 -12.23 11.00
CA ILE A 261 -10.55 -11.20 11.99
C ILE A 261 -12.07 -11.10 12.23
N ALA A 262 -12.90 -11.21 11.19
CA ALA A 262 -14.36 -11.21 11.33
C ALA A 262 -14.84 -12.35 12.24
N ILE A 263 -14.27 -13.55 12.10
CA ILE A 263 -14.56 -14.70 12.95
C ILE A 263 -14.23 -14.39 14.41
N LEU A 264 -13.02 -13.88 14.71
CA LEU A 264 -12.63 -13.52 16.08
C LEU A 264 -13.59 -12.50 16.69
N LEU A 265 -13.97 -11.49 15.92
CA LEU A 265 -14.89 -10.44 16.38
C LEU A 265 -16.28 -11.01 16.65
N ARG A 266 -16.84 -11.83 15.75
CA ARG A 266 -18.16 -12.45 15.98
C ARG A 266 -18.16 -13.41 17.16
N GLU A 267 -17.10 -14.18 17.34
CA GLU A 267 -16.95 -15.08 18.48
C GLU A 267 -16.94 -14.31 19.80
N HIS A 268 -16.21 -13.19 19.88
CA HIS A 268 -16.21 -12.34 21.06
C HIS A 268 -17.54 -11.60 21.28
N MET A 269 -18.15 -11.07 20.22
CA MET A 269 -19.46 -10.40 20.28
C MET A 269 -20.56 -11.33 20.80
N ALA A 270 -20.48 -12.62 20.50
CA ALA A 270 -21.44 -13.61 21.00
C ALA A 270 -21.38 -13.80 22.53
N THR A 271 -20.33 -13.32 23.20
CA THR A 271 -20.22 -13.33 24.67
C THR A 271 -20.77 -12.06 25.34
N LEU A 272 -21.20 -11.07 24.54
CA LEU A 272 -21.70 -9.78 25.03
C LEU A 272 -23.23 -9.72 24.91
N ASP A 273 -23.90 -9.14 25.91
CA ASP A 273 -25.36 -8.95 25.89
C ASP A 273 -25.79 -7.91 24.84
N HIS A 274 -24.99 -6.85 24.69
CA HIS A 274 -25.29 -5.68 23.85
C HIS A 274 -24.06 -5.27 23.01
N PRO A 275 -23.64 -6.09 22.02
CA PRO A 275 -22.44 -5.83 21.26
C PRO A 275 -22.59 -4.61 20.32
N PRO A 276 -21.51 -3.84 20.08
CA PRO A 276 -21.51 -2.72 19.13
C PRO A 276 -21.63 -3.21 17.67
N GLU A 277 -21.94 -2.30 16.75
CA GLU A 277 -21.92 -2.62 15.32
C GLU A 277 -20.48 -2.72 14.80
N VAL A 278 -20.10 -3.86 14.20
CA VAL A 278 -18.75 -4.08 13.65
C VAL A 278 -18.74 -3.87 12.14
N GLN A 279 -17.78 -3.09 11.66
CA GLN A 279 -17.53 -2.90 10.22
C GLN A 279 -16.05 -3.07 9.91
N ILE A 280 -15.74 -3.95 8.95
CA ILE A 280 -14.39 -4.28 8.52
C ILE A 280 -14.17 -3.72 7.12
N PHE A 281 -13.29 -2.74 6.99
CA PHE A 281 -12.81 -2.23 5.70
C PHE A 281 -11.62 -3.08 5.27
N ALA A 282 -11.80 -3.89 4.22
CA ALA A 282 -10.75 -4.73 3.67
C ALA A 282 -10.32 -4.17 2.31
N THR A 283 -9.04 -3.86 2.17
CA THR A 283 -8.54 -3.10 1.02
C THR A 283 -7.31 -3.73 0.40
N ASP A 284 -7.23 -3.63 -0.93
CA ASP A 284 -6.10 -4.13 -1.73
C ASP A 284 -5.95 -3.31 -3.03
N LEU A 285 -4.83 -3.47 -3.74
CA LEU A 285 -4.64 -2.94 -5.09
C LEU A 285 -5.19 -3.91 -6.16
N ASP A 286 -5.19 -5.22 -5.90
CA ASP A 286 -5.65 -6.21 -6.88
C ASP A 286 -7.18 -6.36 -6.89
N ALA A 287 -7.80 -5.74 -7.90
CA ALA A 287 -9.25 -5.84 -8.12
C ALA A 287 -9.73 -7.28 -8.34
N ARG A 288 -8.89 -8.19 -8.86
CA ARG A 288 -9.23 -9.61 -9.07
C ARG A 288 -9.31 -10.34 -7.74
N ALA A 289 -8.30 -10.17 -6.88
CA ALA A 289 -8.29 -10.72 -5.54
C ALA A 289 -9.48 -10.21 -4.71
N LEU A 290 -9.80 -8.91 -4.79
CA LEU A 290 -11.00 -8.34 -4.17
C LEU A 290 -12.31 -8.97 -4.69
N GLY A 291 -12.36 -9.33 -5.97
CA GLY A 291 -13.51 -10.04 -6.55
C GLY A 291 -13.71 -11.42 -5.90
N LEU A 292 -12.64 -12.18 -5.72
CA LEU A 292 -12.65 -13.47 -5.02
C LEU A 292 -13.03 -13.30 -3.54
N ALA A 293 -12.48 -12.29 -2.88
CA ALA A 293 -12.79 -11.97 -1.48
C ALA A 293 -14.27 -11.66 -1.26
N ARG A 294 -14.89 -10.87 -2.15
CA ARG A 294 -16.34 -10.58 -2.11
C ARG A 294 -17.20 -11.81 -2.34
N ALA A 295 -16.78 -12.70 -3.25
CA ALA A 295 -17.46 -13.97 -3.46
C ALA A 295 -17.38 -14.86 -2.20
N GLY A 296 -16.28 -14.78 -1.46
CA GLY A 296 -16.08 -15.50 -0.20
C GLY A 296 -16.14 -17.02 -0.37
N ARG A 297 -15.76 -17.52 -1.55
CA ARG A 297 -15.73 -18.95 -1.90
C ARG A 297 -14.28 -19.39 -2.00
N TYR A 298 -13.93 -20.41 -1.23
CA TYR A 298 -12.58 -20.95 -1.10
C TYR A 298 -12.58 -22.46 -1.35
N SER A 299 -11.44 -23.00 -1.76
CA SER A 299 -11.26 -24.45 -1.96
C SER A 299 -11.38 -25.22 -0.64
N SER A 300 -11.59 -26.54 -0.73
CA SER A 300 -11.58 -27.45 0.42
C SER A 300 -10.29 -27.40 1.25
N THR A 301 -9.18 -26.96 0.66
CA THR A 301 -7.86 -26.84 1.31
C THR A 301 -7.84 -25.93 2.54
N ILE A 302 -8.79 -24.99 2.67
CA ILE A 302 -8.87 -24.13 3.87
C ILE A 302 -9.10 -24.93 5.16
N ALA A 303 -9.62 -26.15 5.07
CA ALA A 303 -9.83 -27.03 6.21
C ALA A 303 -8.53 -27.40 6.94
N ALA A 304 -7.37 -27.27 6.30
CA ALA A 304 -6.07 -27.45 6.95
C ALA A 304 -5.67 -26.29 7.87
N HIS A 305 -6.21 -25.09 7.62
CA HIS A 305 -5.83 -23.84 8.31
C HIS A 305 -6.92 -23.31 9.24
N VAL A 306 -8.16 -23.77 9.06
CA VAL A 306 -9.31 -23.39 9.89
C VAL A 306 -9.68 -24.55 10.80
N ARG A 307 -9.78 -24.28 12.11
CA ARG A 307 -10.20 -25.29 13.08
C ARG A 307 -11.59 -25.86 12.74
N PRO A 308 -11.86 -27.17 12.94
CA PRO A 308 -13.13 -27.81 12.56
C PRO A 308 -14.38 -27.16 13.18
N ASP A 309 -14.27 -26.64 14.41
CA ASP A 309 -15.35 -25.92 15.09
C ASP A 309 -15.67 -24.58 14.42
N ARG A 310 -14.66 -23.83 13.98
CA ARG A 310 -14.85 -22.61 13.18
C ARG A 310 -15.37 -22.93 11.78
N LEU A 311 -14.84 -23.97 11.14
CA LEU A 311 -15.23 -24.36 9.78
C LEU A 311 -16.72 -24.74 9.71
N SER A 312 -17.19 -25.55 10.66
CA SER A 312 -18.60 -25.98 10.73
C SER A 312 -19.58 -24.86 11.07
N ARG A 313 -19.15 -23.84 11.82
CA ARG A 313 -20.00 -22.71 12.21
C ARG A 313 -20.06 -21.61 11.15
N TRP A 314 -18.91 -21.28 10.58
CA TRP A 314 -18.73 -20.04 9.81
C TRP A 314 -18.69 -20.24 8.31
N PHE A 315 -18.64 -21.48 7.84
CA PHE A 315 -18.61 -21.83 6.43
C PHE A 315 -19.74 -22.79 6.07
N VAL A 316 -20.27 -22.62 4.87
CA VAL A 316 -21.22 -23.54 4.25
C VAL A 316 -20.47 -24.31 3.17
N ARG A 317 -20.44 -25.64 3.28
CA ARG A 317 -19.84 -26.48 2.25
C ARG A 317 -20.79 -26.58 1.05
N GLU A 318 -20.30 -26.19 -0.13
CA GLU A 318 -21.00 -26.27 -1.41
C GLU A 318 -20.13 -27.04 -2.40
N GLY A 319 -20.44 -28.32 -2.60
CA GLY A 319 -19.61 -29.24 -3.38
C GLY A 319 -18.21 -29.37 -2.76
N ASP A 320 -17.19 -29.05 -3.56
CA ASP A 320 -15.77 -29.09 -3.17
C ASP A 320 -15.23 -27.73 -2.68
N THR A 321 -16.13 -26.77 -2.47
CA THR A 321 -15.77 -25.42 -1.98
C THR A 321 -16.44 -25.11 -0.65
N TYR A 322 -15.82 -24.21 0.11
CA TYR A 322 -16.39 -23.60 1.30
C TYR A 322 -16.76 -22.15 1.00
N CYS A 323 -18.01 -21.79 1.31
CA CYS A 323 -18.49 -20.43 1.24
C CYS A 323 -18.58 -19.83 2.63
N VAL A 324 -17.99 -18.65 2.82
CA VAL A 324 -18.13 -17.90 4.07
C VAL A 324 -19.60 -17.53 4.30
N SER A 325 -20.06 -17.73 5.54
CA SER A 325 -21.43 -17.42 5.96
C SER A 325 -21.79 -15.97 5.64
N LYS A 326 -23.08 -15.75 5.32
CA LYS A 326 -23.60 -14.43 4.94
C LYS A 326 -23.33 -13.39 6.04
N GLU A 327 -23.47 -13.79 7.29
CA GLU A 327 -23.25 -12.95 8.47
C GLU A 327 -21.83 -12.34 8.50
N LEU A 328 -20.80 -13.15 8.27
CA LEU A 328 -19.42 -12.66 8.21
C LEU A 328 -19.16 -11.80 6.97
N ARG A 329 -19.78 -12.15 5.83
CA ARG A 329 -19.65 -11.36 4.60
C ARG A 329 -20.26 -9.97 4.73
N GLU A 330 -21.36 -9.83 5.45
CA GLU A 330 -22.03 -8.54 5.67
C GLU A 330 -21.21 -7.58 6.57
N MET A 331 -20.28 -8.09 7.38
CA MET A 331 -19.36 -7.27 8.17
C MET A 331 -18.23 -6.67 7.32
N CYS A 332 -17.89 -7.31 6.19
CA CYS A 332 -16.70 -6.99 5.40
C CYS A 332 -17.04 -6.15 4.17
N ILE A 333 -16.40 -4.98 4.06
CA ILE A 333 -16.47 -4.09 2.90
C ILE A 333 -15.14 -4.15 2.17
N PHE A 334 -15.16 -4.74 0.97
CA PHE A 334 -13.99 -4.86 0.11
C PHE A 334 -13.93 -3.72 -0.90
N SER A 335 -12.84 -2.94 -0.92
CA SER A 335 -12.65 -1.84 -1.88
C SER A 335 -11.19 -1.68 -2.32
N PRO A 336 -10.94 -1.26 -3.57
CA PRO A 336 -9.60 -0.91 -3.98
C PRO A 336 -9.11 0.32 -3.19
N HIS A 337 -7.88 0.27 -2.67
CA HIS A 337 -7.27 1.39 -1.94
C HIS A 337 -5.74 1.30 -1.99
N ASN A 338 -5.11 2.42 -2.30
CA ASN A 338 -3.67 2.60 -2.22
C ASN A 338 -3.31 3.45 -1.00
N VAL A 339 -2.69 2.83 0.02
CA VAL A 339 -2.29 3.49 1.28
C VAL A 339 -1.41 4.73 1.11
N VAL A 340 -0.68 4.81 -0.01
CA VAL A 340 0.25 5.91 -0.29
C VAL A 340 -0.46 7.09 -0.95
N LYS A 341 -1.55 6.84 -1.69
CA LYS A 341 -2.22 7.83 -2.56
C LYS A 341 -3.60 8.24 -2.04
N ASP A 342 -4.35 7.28 -1.54
CA ASP A 342 -5.75 7.46 -1.18
C ASP A 342 -5.89 7.92 0.27
N ALA A 343 -6.97 8.67 0.56
CA ALA A 343 -7.25 9.11 1.92
C ALA A 343 -7.49 7.89 2.84
N PRO A 344 -6.91 7.86 4.06
CA PRO A 344 -7.10 6.74 4.97
C PRO A 344 -8.47 6.77 5.64
N PHE A 345 -8.89 5.62 6.16
CA PHE A 345 -10.03 5.55 7.06
C PHE A 345 -9.62 6.03 8.45
N SER A 346 -10.43 6.89 9.07
CA SER A 346 -10.17 7.40 10.44
C SER A 346 -11.01 6.67 11.48
N ARG A 347 -10.63 6.79 12.76
CA ARG A 347 -11.35 6.22 13.92
C ARG A 347 -11.45 4.69 13.88
N ILE A 348 -10.37 4.04 13.46
CA ILE A 348 -10.20 2.58 13.41
C ILE A 348 -9.80 2.06 14.80
N ASP A 349 -10.36 0.94 15.20
CA ASP A 349 -10.05 0.24 16.47
C ASP A 349 -8.94 -0.80 16.29
N ILE A 350 -8.97 -1.53 15.17
CA ILE A 350 -7.93 -2.49 14.78
C ILE A 350 -7.49 -2.17 13.35
N LEU A 351 -6.20 -1.94 13.15
CA LEU A 351 -5.59 -1.80 11.82
C LEU A 351 -4.65 -2.98 11.61
N SER A 352 -4.96 -3.83 10.64
CA SER A 352 -4.11 -4.95 10.22
C SER A 352 -3.37 -4.56 8.95
N CYS A 353 -2.05 -4.69 8.96
CA CYS A 353 -1.16 -4.46 7.81
C CYS A 353 -0.06 -5.51 7.84
N ARG A 354 -0.40 -6.75 7.45
CA ARG A 354 0.49 -7.90 7.56
C ARG A 354 1.10 -8.26 6.21
N ASN A 355 2.39 -8.57 6.22
CA ASN A 355 3.16 -9.00 5.06
C ASN A 355 3.10 -8.02 3.87
N LEU A 356 2.87 -6.73 4.12
CA LEU A 356 2.81 -5.66 3.12
C LEU A 356 4.01 -4.71 3.21
N LEU A 357 4.38 -4.31 4.43
CA LEU A 357 5.49 -3.38 4.67
C LEU A 357 6.83 -3.97 4.23
N ILE A 358 6.95 -5.30 4.20
CA ILE A 358 8.14 -6.00 3.70
C ILE A 358 8.52 -5.63 2.27
N TYR A 359 7.56 -5.15 1.46
CA TYR A 359 7.78 -4.73 0.08
C TYR A 359 8.18 -3.26 -0.06
N LEU A 360 7.97 -2.45 0.99
CA LEU A 360 8.20 -1.01 0.96
C LEU A 360 9.60 -0.67 1.49
N ASN A 361 10.25 0.32 0.89
CA ASN A 361 11.53 0.85 1.37
C ASN A 361 11.35 1.67 2.67
N GLY A 362 12.47 2.10 3.27
CA GLY A 362 12.44 2.85 4.54
C GLY A 362 11.64 4.16 4.46
N ASP A 363 11.77 4.90 3.35
CA ASP A 363 11.10 6.19 3.16
C ASP A 363 9.58 6.03 3.07
N LEU A 364 9.12 5.03 2.31
CA LEU A 364 7.71 4.75 2.15
C LEU A 364 7.09 4.21 3.44
N GLN A 365 7.82 3.37 4.20
CA GLN A 365 7.40 2.96 5.54
C GLN A 365 7.29 4.17 6.49
N ASN A 366 8.26 5.09 6.48
CA ASN A 366 8.24 6.32 7.28
C ASN A 366 7.06 7.23 6.94
N ARG A 367 6.54 7.16 5.71
CA ARG A 367 5.35 7.90 5.30
C ARG A 367 4.05 7.19 5.70
N VAL A 368 4.01 5.86 5.59
CA VAL A 368 2.80 5.05 5.83
C VAL A 368 2.52 4.83 7.32
N ILE A 369 3.54 4.64 8.16
CA ILE A 369 3.34 4.37 9.60
C ILE A 369 2.64 5.53 10.33
N PRO A 370 2.95 6.81 10.09
CA PRO A 370 2.18 7.93 10.63
C PRO A 370 0.70 7.94 10.20
N ILE A 371 0.40 7.47 8.97
CA ILE A 371 -0.99 7.31 8.51
C ILE A 371 -1.72 6.28 9.36
N PHE A 372 -1.05 5.18 9.75
CA PHE A 372 -1.64 4.18 10.66
C PHE A 372 -1.97 4.79 12.02
N HIS A 373 -1.04 5.58 12.58
CA HIS A 373 -1.25 6.26 13.86
C HIS A 373 -2.43 7.23 13.82
N PHE A 374 -2.54 8.00 12.73
CA PHE A 374 -3.66 8.92 12.49
C PHE A 374 -5.01 8.19 12.35
N SER A 375 -4.99 7.02 11.70
CA SER A 375 -6.19 6.24 11.42
C SER A 375 -6.77 5.58 12.68
N LEU A 376 -5.90 5.13 13.58
CA LEU A 376 -6.25 4.45 14.82
C LEU A 376 -6.81 5.40 15.88
N ARG A 377 -7.82 4.94 16.62
CA ARG A 377 -8.31 5.59 17.84
C ARG A 377 -7.25 5.52 18.95
N PRO A 378 -7.28 6.44 19.94
CA PRO A 378 -6.53 6.24 21.18
C PRO A 378 -6.77 4.86 21.77
N GLY A 379 -5.71 4.14 22.11
CA GLY A 379 -5.79 2.77 22.61
C GLY A 379 -6.05 1.69 21.56
N GLY A 380 -6.28 2.06 20.28
CA GLY A 380 -6.46 1.11 19.19
C GLY A 380 -5.21 0.26 18.92
N VAL A 381 -5.42 -0.87 18.24
CA VAL A 381 -4.39 -1.89 18.00
C VAL A 381 -3.93 -1.88 16.54
N LEU A 382 -2.61 -1.88 16.35
CA LEU A 382 -1.93 -2.13 15.09
C LEU A 382 -1.42 -3.57 15.07
N PHE A 383 -1.81 -4.33 14.06
CA PHE A 383 -1.44 -5.73 13.87
C PHE A 383 -0.57 -5.87 12.61
N LEU A 384 0.66 -6.36 12.78
CA LEU A 384 1.66 -6.52 11.71
C LEU A 384 2.11 -7.97 11.60
N GLY A 385 2.76 -8.35 10.50
CA GLY A 385 3.33 -9.68 10.33
C GLY A 385 4.69 -9.84 11.04
N SER A 386 5.09 -11.09 11.32
CA SER A 386 6.33 -11.49 12.02
C SER A 386 7.60 -10.71 11.65
N SER A 387 7.80 -10.44 10.35
CA SER A 387 8.99 -9.77 9.79
C SER A 387 8.91 -8.24 9.80
N GLU A 388 7.81 -7.68 10.28
CA GLU A 388 7.50 -6.25 10.24
C GLU A 388 7.54 -5.64 11.63
N ASN A 389 7.90 -4.36 11.71
CA ASN A 389 7.96 -3.66 12.99
C ASN A 389 7.83 -2.14 12.83
N VAL A 390 7.54 -1.47 13.94
CA VAL A 390 7.45 -0.01 14.05
C VAL A 390 8.57 0.57 14.91
N THR A 391 9.74 -0.10 14.96
CA THR A 391 10.83 0.27 15.89
C THR A 391 11.31 1.71 15.68
N ARG A 392 11.33 2.18 14.42
CA ARG A 392 11.68 3.58 14.06
C ARG A 392 10.64 4.61 14.53
N HIS A 393 9.46 4.15 14.96
CA HIS A 393 8.31 4.98 15.37
C HIS A 393 7.85 4.63 16.79
N ALA A 394 8.77 4.31 17.71
CA ALA A 394 8.47 3.91 19.09
C ALA A 394 7.67 4.97 19.89
N LYS A 395 7.71 6.24 19.48
CA LYS A 395 6.91 7.32 20.07
C LYS A 395 5.42 7.25 19.69
N LEU A 396 5.07 6.51 18.64
CA LEU A 396 3.71 6.39 18.12
C LEU A 396 3.02 5.11 18.59
N PHE A 397 3.79 4.04 18.80
CA PHE A 397 3.27 2.71 19.09
C PHE A 397 4.07 2.03 20.21
N ALA A 398 3.37 1.44 21.17
CA ALA A 398 3.97 0.57 22.19
C ALA A 398 3.64 -0.91 21.90
N PRO A 399 4.59 -1.84 22.06
CA PRO A 399 4.31 -3.26 21.87
C PRO A 399 3.36 -3.76 22.98
N VAL A 400 2.28 -4.44 22.58
CA VAL A 400 1.43 -5.24 23.47
C VAL A 400 2.03 -6.64 23.57
N ASP A 401 2.36 -7.23 22.42
CA ASP A 401 3.12 -8.46 22.31
C ASP A 401 4.20 -8.27 21.25
N ARG A 402 5.46 -8.18 21.69
CA ARG A 402 6.60 -7.94 20.80
C ARG A 402 6.93 -9.16 19.93
N LYS A 403 6.64 -10.37 20.42
CA LYS A 403 6.89 -11.63 19.70
C LYS A 403 5.88 -11.78 18.56
N ASN A 404 4.63 -11.47 18.84
CA ASN A 404 3.50 -11.64 17.92
C ASN A 404 3.10 -10.35 17.17
N ARG A 405 3.93 -9.31 17.24
CA ARG A 405 3.81 -8.06 16.45
C ARG A 405 2.48 -7.33 16.60
N VAL A 406 1.91 -7.37 17.80
CA VAL A 406 0.73 -6.59 18.18
C VAL A 406 1.18 -5.33 18.91
N PHE A 407 0.75 -4.17 18.44
CA PHE A 407 1.13 -2.85 18.98
C PHE A 407 -0.09 -2.02 19.33
N ARG A 408 0.02 -1.15 20.33
CA ARG A 408 -1.01 -0.21 20.74
C ARG A 408 -0.63 1.20 20.37
N ARG A 409 -1.61 1.96 19.85
CA ARG A 409 -1.46 3.37 19.52
C ARG A 409 -1.31 4.22 20.79
N LEU A 410 -0.23 4.98 20.87
CA LEU A 410 0.04 5.92 21.97
C LEU A 410 -0.62 7.28 21.73
N GLU A 411 -1.07 7.92 22.81
CA GLU A 411 -1.47 9.33 22.75
C GLU A 411 -0.24 10.23 22.67
N THR A 412 -0.14 11.00 21.58
CA THR A 412 0.89 12.03 21.38
C THR A 412 0.26 13.41 21.47
N ALA A 413 0.94 14.36 22.12
CA ALA A 413 0.45 15.73 22.35
C ALA A 413 0.20 16.50 21.04
N THR A 414 0.94 16.17 19.97
CA THR A 414 0.72 16.65 18.61
C THR A 414 0.15 15.52 17.76
N ARG A 415 -1.02 15.74 17.16
CA ARG A 415 -1.49 14.88 16.05
C ARG A 415 -0.55 15.13 14.87
N ILE A 416 0.23 14.13 14.49
CA ILE A 416 0.92 14.14 13.20
C ILE A 416 -0.17 14.10 12.14
N ILE A 417 -0.36 15.20 11.42
CA ILE A 417 -1.21 15.24 10.24
C ILE A 417 -0.33 14.76 9.09
N PRO A 418 -0.54 13.55 8.54
CA PRO A 418 0.24 13.10 7.40
C PRO A 418 -0.04 14.03 6.22
N ASP A 419 0.98 14.30 5.42
CA ASP A 419 0.80 15.03 4.18
C ASP A 419 0.03 14.14 3.19
N PHE A 420 -1.27 14.41 3.01
CA PHE A 420 -2.13 13.61 2.15
C PHE A 420 -1.90 14.04 0.70
N PRO A 421 -1.48 13.15 -0.21
CA PRO A 421 -1.45 13.44 -1.64
C PRO A 421 -2.87 13.37 -2.19
N LEU A 422 -3.75 14.27 -1.75
CA LEU A 422 -5.06 14.42 -2.34
C LEU A 422 -4.85 14.88 -3.78
N SER A 423 -5.21 14.02 -4.74
CA SER A 423 -5.39 14.45 -6.13
C SER A 423 -6.31 15.67 -6.12
N PRO A 424 -5.93 16.82 -6.70
CA PRO A 424 -6.71 18.04 -6.62
C PRO A 424 -7.98 17.83 -7.45
N ARG A 425 -9.05 17.35 -6.79
CA ARG A 425 -10.40 17.65 -7.25
C ARG A 425 -10.57 19.14 -7.05
N THR A 426 -10.61 19.88 -8.15
CA THR A 426 -11.06 21.27 -8.26
C THR A 426 -12.36 21.44 -7.47
N ARG A 427 -12.23 21.77 -6.18
CA ARG A 427 -13.25 22.50 -5.45
C ARG A 427 -12.89 23.96 -5.64
N SER A 428 -13.49 24.57 -6.64
CA SER A 428 -13.78 25.99 -6.62
C SER A 428 -14.61 26.26 -5.37
N ILE A 429 -13.95 26.58 -4.26
CA ILE A 429 -14.59 27.14 -3.08
C ILE A 429 -14.70 28.62 -3.37
N ASP A 430 -15.90 29.01 -3.80
CA ASP A 430 -16.35 30.38 -3.85
C ASP A 430 -16.27 30.97 -2.42
N PRO A 431 -15.56 32.08 -2.15
CA PRO A 431 -15.32 32.56 -0.78
C PRO A 431 -16.54 33.16 -0.06
N GLN A 432 -17.76 32.92 -0.52
CA GLN A 432 -18.96 33.46 0.07
C GLN A 432 -19.92 32.34 0.44
N ILE A 433 -20.44 32.41 1.67
CA ILE A 433 -21.40 31.49 2.33
C ILE A 433 -20.73 30.46 3.25
N MET A 434 -20.27 30.92 4.42
CA MET A 434 -20.55 30.21 5.68
C MET A 434 -20.89 31.21 6.78
N ALA A 435 -22.18 31.37 7.04
CA ALA A 435 -22.68 31.87 8.30
C ALA A 435 -22.73 30.73 9.34
N PRO A 436 -22.51 31.00 10.64
CA PRO A 436 -22.53 29.95 11.66
C PRO A 436 -23.98 29.61 12.07
N LEU A 437 -24.36 28.33 11.92
CA LEU A 437 -25.59 27.77 12.48
C LEU A 437 -25.35 27.32 13.94
N SER A 438 -26.28 27.72 14.81
CA SER A 438 -26.26 27.52 16.26
C SER A 438 -27.28 26.46 16.70
N GLY A 439 -26.93 25.66 17.73
CA GLY A 439 -27.83 24.92 18.65
C GLY A 439 -28.12 23.45 18.30
N LEU A 440 -28.19 22.43 19.18
CA LEU A 440 -28.39 22.25 20.66
C LEU A 440 -27.93 20.79 21.08
N PRO A 441 -28.11 20.23 22.32
CA PRO A 441 -27.15 20.28 23.45
C PRO A 441 -26.89 18.95 24.26
N ALA A 442 -25.83 18.93 25.10
CA ALA A 442 -25.63 18.25 26.43
C ALA A 442 -24.27 17.51 26.60
N PRO A 443 -23.69 17.35 27.82
CA PRO A 443 -23.76 18.16 29.04
C PRO A 443 -22.39 18.84 29.34
N ARG A 444 -22.35 20.17 29.42
CA ARG A 444 -21.11 20.98 29.51
C ARG A 444 -20.83 21.63 30.89
N LEU A 445 -21.57 21.26 31.94
CA LEU A 445 -21.52 22.02 33.20
C LEU A 445 -20.29 21.73 34.08
N THR A 446 -19.72 20.52 34.04
CA THR A 446 -18.52 20.19 34.85
C THR A 446 -17.22 20.67 34.21
N SER A 447 -17.10 20.60 32.88
CA SER A 447 -15.88 21.01 32.16
C SER A 447 -15.67 22.52 32.10
N SER A 448 -16.75 23.32 32.12
CA SER A 448 -16.65 24.78 32.07
C SER A 448 -16.21 25.38 33.41
N ILE A 449 -16.66 24.78 34.53
CA ILE A 449 -16.24 25.21 35.87
C ILE A 449 -14.77 24.85 36.10
N ASN A 450 -14.32 23.66 35.69
CA ASN A 450 -12.90 23.28 35.80
C ASN A 450 -11.99 24.17 34.97
N ARG A 451 -12.34 24.50 33.72
CA ARG A 451 -11.54 25.45 32.92
C ARG A 451 -11.54 26.88 33.49
N GLN A 452 -12.65 27.31 34.07
CA GLN A 452 -12.70 28.63 34.72
C GLN A 452 -11.94 28.62 36.06
N ALA A 453 -11.97 27.52 36.80
CA ALA A 453 -11.20 27.33 38.03
C ALA A 453 -9.69 27.20 37.73
N GLU A 454 -9.30 26.49 36.67
CA GLU A 454 -7.91 26.42 36.17
C GLU A 454 -7.41 27.80 35.74
N ALA A 455 -8.20 28.57 34.99
CA ALA A 455 -7.82 29.93 34.58
C ALA A 455 -7.70 30.92 35.77
N VAL A 456 -8.49 30.72 36.84
CA VAL A 456 -8.35 31.48 38.08
C VAL A 456 -7.15 30.99 38.89
N ALA A 457 -6.93 29.67 38.99
CA ALA A 457 -5.79 29.07 39.67
C ALA A 457 -4.46 29.49 39.03
N GLU A 458 -4.36 29.52 37.70
CA GLU A 458 -3.19 30.03 36.97
C GLU A 458 -2.89 31.51 37.29
N ARG A 459 -3.89 32.30 37.69
CA ARG A 459 -3.71 33.72 38.05
C ARG A 459 -3.08 33.92 39.43
N TYR A 460 -3.18 32.92 40.31
CA TYR A 460 -2.69 32.96 41.69
C TYR A 460 -1.59 31.92 41.99
N ALA A 461 -1.31 30.99 41.07
CA ALA A 461 -0.23 30.02 41.20
C ALA A 461 1.15 30.68 41.05
N PRO A 462 2.17 30.26 41.83
CA PRO A 462 3.57 30.62 41.58
C PRO A 462 4.01 30.20 40.17
N ALA A 463 5.04 30.84 39.63
CA ALA A 463 5.60 30.42 38.35
C ALA A 463 6.16 29.01 38.49
N TYR A 464 5.75 28.10 37.63
CA TYR A 464 6.26 26.73 37.55
C TYR A 464 6.63 26.31 36.14
N VAL A 465 7.46 25.28 36.05
CA VAL A 465 7.84 24.60 34.81
C VAL A 465 7.81 23.10 35.06
N VAL A 466 7.24 22.34 34.13
CA VAL A 466 7.28 20.88 34.15
C VAL A 466 8.39 20.42 33.23
N VAL A 467 9.27 19.56 33.74
CA VAL A 467 10.38 18.97 32.98
C VAL A 467 10.32 17.45 33.00
N ASP A 468 10.91 16.81 32.01
CA ASP A 468 11.18 15.38 32.05
C ASP A 468 12.40 15.05 32.94
N THR A 469 12.77 13.77 33.02
CA THR A 469 13.93 13.30 33.80
C THR A 469 15.28 13.77 33.25
N HIS A 470 15.32 14.25 32.02
CA HIS A 470 16.52 14.78 31.35
C HIS A 470 16.62 16.32 31.46
N GLY A 471 15.61 16.97 32.04
CA GLY A 471 15.56 18.41 32.25
C GLY A 471 15.00 19.19 31.07
N ASP A 472 14.40 18.52 30.07
CA ASP A 472 13.74 19.18 28.96
C ASP A 472 12.34 19.64 29.34
N VAL A 473 12.00 20.88 28.98
CA VAL A 473 10.74 21.52 29.38
C VAL A 473 9.57 20.94 28.60
N LEU A 474 8.64 20.31 29.34
CA LEU A 474 7.38 19.79 28.84
C LEU A 474 6.27 20.85 28.85
N HIS A 475 6.31 21.76 29.84
CA HIS A 475 5.29 22.80 30.00
C HIS A 475 5.82 24.03 30.75
N PHE A 476 5.53 25.22 30.25
CA PHE A 476 5.76 26.50 30.94
C PHE A 476 4.46 27.04 31.50
N SER A 477 4.47 27.46 32.77
CA SER A 477 3.45 28.37 33.27
C SER A 477 3.69 29.80 32.76
N GLY A 478 2.62 30.60 32.67
CA GLY A 478 2.66 31.87 31.93
C GLY A 478 3.64 32.94 32.44
N ARG A 479 3.92 33.05 33.74
CA ARG A 479 4.75 34.14 34.33
C ARG A 479 6.20 33.72 34.62
N THR A 480 6.87 33.13 33.65
CA THR A 480 8.19 32.50 33.82
C THR A 480 9.38 33.36 33.39
N GLY A 481 9.15 34.47 32.66
CA GLY A 481 10.21 35.30 32.06
C GLY A 481 11.20 36.01 33.00
N ARG A 482 11.02 35.96 34.34
CA ARG A 482 11.98 36.50 35.32
C ARG A 482 13.05 35.50 35.74
N TYR A 483 12.83 34.20 35.47
CA TYR A 483 13.72 33.10 35.88
C TYR A 483 14.50 32.50 34.70
N PHE A 484 14.06 32.83 33.48
CA PHE A 484 14.63 32.30 32.25
C PHE A 484 15.19 33.41 31.38
N GLU A 485 16.38 33.19 30.85
CA GLU A 485 17.05 34.03 29.88
C GLU A 485 17.42 33.17 28.67
N PRO A 486 17.10 33.57 27.44
CA PRO A 486 17.56 32.86 26.25
C PRO A 486 19.09 32.83 26.25
N ALA A 487 19.67 31.63 26.27
CA ALA A 487 21.11 31.49 26.06
C ALA A 487 21.47 31.87 24.62
N ALA A 488 22.59 32.57 24.43
CA ALA A 488 23.13 32.79 23.09
C ALA A 488 23.62 31.45 22.52
N GLY A 489 23.06 31.02 21.38
CA GLY A 489 23.38 29.74 20.75
C GLY A 489 22.16 29.05 20.13
N ALA A 490 22.26 27.74 19.88
CA ALA A 490 21.18 26.94 19.32
C ALA A 490 19.94 26.93 20.24
N ALA A 491 18.74 27.00 19.66
CA ALA A 491 17.49 26.97 20.42
C ALA A 491 17.34 25.62 21.14
N THR A 492 17.35 25.64 22.48
CA THR A 492 17.12 24.44 23.31
C THR A 492 15.97 24.69 24.27
N LEU A 493 15.16 23.66 24.52
CA LEU A 493 14.11 23.67 25.53
C LEU A 493 14.59 23.06 26.85
N ASN A 494 15.90 22.96 27.06
CA ASN A 494 16.45 22.42 28.30
C ASN A 494 16.41 23.48 29.42
N LEU A 495 15.85 23.12 30.57
CA LEU A 495 15.62 24.03 31.69
C LEU A 495 16.91 24.65 32.21
N LEU A 496 18.01 23.90 32.25
CA LEU A 496 19.30 24.40 32.74
C LEU A 496 19.94 25.40 31.77
N SER A 497 19.70 25.21 30.47
CA SER A 497 20.16 26.13 29.42
C SER A 497 19.37 27.44 29.46
N LEU A 498 18.07 27.36 29.73
CA LEU A 498 17.17 28.52 29.79
C LEU A 498 17.24 29.26 31.13
N ALA A 499 17.65 28.62 32.23
CA ALA A 499 17.68 29.25 33.55
C ALA A 499 18.70 30.40 33.64
N HIS A 500 18.35 31.45 34.39
CA HIS A 500 19.25 32.55 34.74
C HIS A 500 20.56 32.02 35.33
N ARG A 501 21.70 32.66 35.00
CA ARG A 501 23.04 32.17 35.36
C ARG A 501 23.19 31.87 36.86
N ASP A 502 22.69 32.76 37.71
CA ASP A 502 22.71 32.62 39.18
C ASP A 502 21.85 31.45 39.71
N LEU A 503 20.89 30.93 38.94
CA LEU A 503 20.05 29.78 39.33
C LEU A 503 20.63 28.43 38.88
N ARG A 504 21.53 28.40 37.88
CA ARG A 504 21.91 27.16 37.18
C ARG A 504 22.53 26.11 38.09
N LEU A 505 23.44 26.52 38.97
CA LEU A 505 24.18 25.58 39.82
C LEU A 505 23.26 24.92 40.84
N ASP A 506 22.45 25.72 41.52
CA ASP A 506 21.49 25.27 42.53
C ASP A 506 20.38 24.43 41.90
N LEU A 507 19.89 24.84 40.73
CA LEU A 507 18.86 24.11 39.98
C LEU A 507 19.37 22.75 39.47
N ARG A 508 20.62 22.68 38.98
CA ARG A 508 21.25 21.43 38.53
C ARG A 508 21.40 20.44 39.68
N SER A 509 21.87 20.92 40.83
CA SER A 509 22.00 20.12 42.05
C SER A 509 20.65 19.61 42.55
N ALA A 510 19.65 20.49 42.59
CA ALA A 510 18.32 20.15 43.07
C ALA A 510 17.56 19.19 42.15
N LEU A 511 17.65 19.35 40.82
CA LEU A 511 17.05 18.43 39.84
C LEU A 511 17.64 17.03 39.97
N HIS A 512 18.97 16.93 40.02
CA HIS A 512 19.64 15.63 40.16
C HIS A 512 19.23 14.92 41.47
N ARG A 513 19.13 15.66 42.58
CA ARG A 513 18.68 15.11 43.86
C ARG A 513 17.22 14.72 43.85
N ALA A 514 16.33 15.53 43.28
CA ALA A 514 14.91 15.20 43.18
C ALA A 514 14.66 13.95 42.32
N THR A 515 15.41 13.79 41.22
CA THR A 515 15.34 12.59 40.37
C THR A 515 15.93 11.35 41.08
N ALA A 516 17.05 11.48 41.78
CA ALA A 516 17.72 10.34 42.43
C ALA A 516 17.05 9.89 43.74
N GLU A 517 16.58 10.84 44.56
CA GLU A 517 15.97 10.59 45.86
C GLU A 517 14.45 10.36 45.74
N GLY A 518 13.82 10.78 44.64
CA GLY A 518 12.37 10.63 44.41
C GLY A 518 11.51 11.45 45.38
N THR A 519 12.09 12.42 46.07
CA THR A 519 11.43 13.25 47.10
C THR A 519 11.43 14.72 46.72
N ARG A 520 10.49 15.47 47.31
CA ARG A 520 10.42 16.93 47.18
C ARG A 520 11.69 17.59 47.75
N ILE A 521 12.33 18.45 46.96
CA ILE A 521 13.53 19.22 47.31
C ILE A 521 13.19 20.71 47.32
N GLU A 522 13.64 21.43 48.34
CA GLU A 522 13.47 22.88 48.46
C GLU A 522 14.83 23.56 48.61
N VAL A 523 15.10 24.55 47.77
CA VAL A 523 16.31 25.39 47.81
C VAL A 523 15.88 26.81 48.18
N PRO A 524 16.06 27.22 49.44
CA PRO A 524 15.64 28.53 49.89
C PRO A 524 16.64 29.63 49.48
N ARG A 525 16.11 30.81 49.13
CA ARG A 525 16.84 32.09 48.96
C ARG A 525 17.99 32.06 47.95
N VAL A 526 17.77 31.52 46.75
CA VAL A 526 18.70 31.71 45.64
C VAL A 526 18.65 33.17 45.19
N VAL A 527 19.81 33.84 45.13
CA VAL A 527 19.88 35.28 44.83
C VAL A 527 20.12 35.48 43.34
N ILE A 528 19.15 36.09 42.66
CA ILE A 528 19.23 36.47 41.24
C ILE A 528 19.61 37.95 41.16
N ARG A 529 20.70 38.27 40.47
CA ARG A 529 21.11 39.65 40.20
C ARG A 529 20.70 40.05 38.78
N GLN A 530 19.79 41.01 38.68
CA GLN A 530 19.32 41.56 37.40
C GLN A 530 19.22 43.08 37.51
N ASP A 531 19.84 43.81 36.56
CA ASP A 531 19.77 45.28 36.42
C ASP A 531 19.92 46.07 37.75
N ASP A 532 21.03 45.83 38.45
CA ASP A 532 21.42 46.53 39.70
C ASP A 532 20.52 46.23 40.93
N ARG A 533 19.70 45.17 40.87
CA ARG A 533 18.88 44.69 41.99
C ARG A 533 19.07 43.19 42.23
N ALA A 534 19.12 42.80 43.50
CA ALA A 534 19.21 41.40 43.92
C ALA A 534 17.86 40.93 44.49
N TYR A 535 17.30 39.86 43.91
CA TYR A 535 16.05 39.23 44.38
C TYR A 535 16.35 37.84 44.93
N ALA A 536 15.73 37.48 46.05
CA ALA A 536 15.76 36.12 46.56
C ALA A 536 14.59 35.33 45.98
N VAL A 537 14.85 34.08 45.58
CA VAL A 537 13.85 33.16 45.04
C VAL A 537 13.97 31.82 45.77
N ASN A 538 12.85 31.26 46.20
CA ASN A 538 12.80 29.89 46.67
C ASN A 538 12.44 28.98 45.48
N VAL A 539 13.25 27.94 45.27
CA VAL A 539 13.01 26.94 44.22
C VAL A 539 12.55 25.65 44.87
N VAL A 540 11.39 25.14 44.47
CA VAL A 540 10.84 23.87 44.96
C VAL A 540 10.72 22.91 43.78
N ILE A 541 11.29 21.72 43.92
CA ILE A 541 11.22 20.67 42.90
C ILE A 541 10.48 19.48 43.48
N GLU A 542 9.42 19.05 42.81
CA GLU A 542 8.59 17.94 43.23
C GLU A 542 8.46 16.91 42.09
N PRO A 543 8.83 15.64 42.33
CA PRO A 543 8.66 14.59 41.33
C PRO A 543 7.19 14.20 41.18
N LEU A 544 6.77 13.96 39.94
CA LEU A 544 5.42 13.54 39.55
C LEU A 544 5.46 12.10 39.03
N GLY A 545 4.63 11.23 39.59
CA GLY A 545 4.48 9.84 39.15
C GLY A 545 3.78 8.93 40.17
N ASN A 546 3.06 7.92 39.68
CA ASN A 546 2.46 6.86 40.51
C ASN A 546 3.47 5.70 40.67
N GLY A 547 4.57 5.95 41.38
CA GLY A 547 5.60 4.94 41.71
C GLY A 547 6.97 5.18 41.07
N ASP A 548 7.02 5.50 39.78
CA ASP A 548 8.24 5.91 39.06
C ASP A 548 8.17 7.39 38.68
N VAL A 549 9.27 8.14 38.87
CA VAL A 549 9.33 9.57 38.52
C VAL A 549 9.34 9.72 37.01
N THR A 550 8.22 10.16 36.42
CA THR A 550 8.08 10.36 34.97
C THR A 550 8.34 11.80 34.56
N SER A 551 8.13 12.75 35.48
CA SER A 551 8.34 14.18 35.27
C SER A 551 8.57 14.89 36.61
N LEU A 552 9.10 16.11 36.57
CA LEU A 552 9.31 16.94 37.75
C LEU A 552 8.62 18.29 37.55
N ILE A 553 7.98 18.81 38.59
CA ILE A 553 7.51 20.20 38.63
C ILE A 553 8.50 21.05 39.40
N VAL A 554 8.95 22.14 38.77
CA VAL A 554 9.86 23.14 39.35
C VAL A 554 9.07 24.42 39.59
N LEU A 555 8.89 24.80 40.85
CA LEU A 555 8.17 25.99 41.30
C LEU A 555 9.16 27.08 41.72
N PHE A 556 8.89 28.31 41.32
CA PHE A 556 9.66 29.51 41.66
C PHE A 556 8.79 30.45 42.48
N GLN A 557 9.21 30.71 43.72
CA GLN A 557 8.51 31.61 44.64
C GLN A 557 9.39 32.83 44.93
N ASP A 558 8.86 34.02 44.69
CA ASP A 558 9.53 35.28 44.98
C ASP A 558 9.64 35.49 46.51
N ALA A 559 10.87 35.67 47.00
CA ALA A 559 11.19 35.89 48.41
C ALA A 559 11.66 37.33 48.70
N GLY A 560 11.50 38.26 47.76
CA GLY A 560 11.74 39.70 47.94
C GLY A 560 13.20 40.15 47.70
N GLN A 561 13.44 41.46 47.80
CA GLN A 561 14.74 42.08 47.48
C GLN A 561 15.76 41.92 48.63
N VAL A 562 17.01 41.58 48.31
CA VAL A 562 18.10 41.39 49.29
C VAL A 562 18.94 42.67 49.39
N ALA A 563 19.16 43.17 50.61
CA ALA A 563 20.10 44.26 50.90
C ALA A 563 21.47 43.70 51.32
N GLU A 564 22.56 44.21 50.75
CA GLU A 564 23.93 43.74 51.06
C GLU A 564 24.44 44.21 52.44
N SER A 565 24.95 43.30 53.26
CA SER A 565 25.78 43.62 54.44
C SER A 565 26.97 42.65 54.56
N SER A 566 28.17 43.21 54.74
CA SER A 566 29.49 42.56 54.74
C SER A 566 29.97 42.13 56.13
N SER A 567 30.73 41.02 56.23
CA SER A 567 31.77 40.81 57.28
C SER A 567 32.64 39.56 57.05
N LYS A 568 33.98 39.72 57.21
CA LYS A 568 35.06 38.71 57.23
C LYS A 568 35.40 38.25 58.68
N GLY A 569 36.05 37.09 58.84
CA GLY A 569 36.93 36.68 59.98
C GLY A 569 37.57 35.31 59.70
N ASP A 570 38.90 35.11 59.61
CA ASP A 570 39.99 35.03 60.64
C ASP A 570 40.02 33.64 61.35
N GLY A 571 41.10 32.87 61.59
CA GLY A 571 42.57 32.95 61.44
C GLY A 571 43.24 31.66 62.05
N GLY A 572 44.58 31.52 62.01
CA GLY A 572 45.36 30.56 62.85
C GLY A 572 46.69 30.01 62.29
N TRP A 573 47.83 30.35 62.93
CA TRP A 573 49.24 30.08 62.51
C TRP A 573 49.93 28.86 63.17
N LEU A 574 50.87 28.21 62.46
CA LEU A 574 51.92 27.32 62.98
C LEU A 574 53.31 27.72 62.38
N THR A 575 54.35 27.64 63.22
CA THR A 575 55.79 27.99 63.09
C THR A 575 56.40 28.35 61.71
N ALA A 576 56.93 29.57 61.61
CA ALA A 576 57.34 30.25 60.37
C ALA A 576 58.35 29.51 59.46
N ASP A 577 59.36 28.78 59.96
CA ASP A 577 60.41 28.22 59.08
C ASP A 577 60.04 26.88 58.41
N GLU A 578 59.37 25.97 59.14
CA GLU A 578 58.78 24.76 58.52
C GLU A 578 57.56 25.10 57.67
N HIS A 579 56.81 26.15 58.05
CA HIS A 579 55.70 26.66 57.27
C HIS A 579 56.19 27.31 55.97
N VAL A 580 57.32 28.04 55.99
CA VAL A 580 57.92 28.63 54.77
C VAL A 580 58.43 27.55 53.83
N GLN A 581 59.16 26.52 54.28
CA GLN A 581 59.60 25.43 53.39
C GLN A 581 58.44 24.60 52.82
N ARG A 582 57.41 24.36 53.64
CA ARG A 582 56.19 23.66 53.19
C ARG A 582 55.39 24.53 52.21
N LEU A 583 55.28 25.83 52.47
CA LEU A 583 54.67 26.79 51.55
C LEU A 583 55.46 26.93 50.26
N GLU A 584 56.79 26.93 50.28
CA GLU A 584 57.61 26.99 49.06
C GLU A 584 57.46 25.71 48.21
N THR A 585 57.36 24.56 48.87
CA THR A 585 57.11 23.27 48.20
C THR A 585 55.69 23.22 47.64
N ASP A 586 54.68 23.65 48.41
CA ASP A 586 53.29 23.73 47.97
C ASP A 586 53.11 24.79 46.87
N LEU A 587 53.82 25.92 46.94
CA LEU A 587 53.82 26.97 45.93
C LEU A 587 54.46 26.49 44.62
N ARG A 588 55.48 25.64 44.71
CA ARG A 588 56.09 25.00 43.54
C ARG A 588 55.15 23.97 42.91
N VAL A 589 54.57 23.09 43.72
CA VAL A 589 53.60 22.08 43.26
C VAL A 589 52.34 22.73 42.67
N THR A 590 51.86 23.84 43.25
CA THR A 590 50.72 24.59 42.72
C THR A 590 51.06 25.35 41.44
N ARG A 591 52.28 25.88 41.31
CA ARG A 591 52.75 26.46 40.03
C ARG A 591 52.85 25.42 38.93
N ASP A 592 53.42 24.26 39.22
CA ASP A 592 53.54 23.17 38.24
C ASP A 592 52.15 22.64 37.84
N ARG A 593 51.20 22.57 38.79
CA ARG A 593 49.78 22.25 38.49
C ARG A 593 49.09 23.34 37.67
N LEU A 594 49.30 24.61 38.01
CA LEU A 594 48.72 25.73 37.25
C LEU A 594 49.24 25.74 35.81
N GLN A 595 50.54 25.51 35.62
CA GLN A 595 51.16 25.39 34.30
C GLN A 595 50.52 24.25 33.50
N ALA A 596 50.39 23.06 34.09
CA ALA A 596 49.75 21.92 33.44
C ALA A 596 48.27 22.20 33.09
N THR A 597 47.52 22.87 33.97
CA THR A 597 46.13 23.25 33.67
C THR A 597 46.03 24.33 32.59
N ILE A 598 47.01 25.23 32.49
CA ILE A 598 47.05 26.23 31.43
C ILE A 598 47.31 25.55 30.09
N GLU A 599 48.26 24.62 30.02
CA GLU A 599 48.54 23.84 28.80
C GLU A 599 47.34 23.00 28.37
N GLU A 600 46.62 22.38 29.33
CA GLU A 600 45.38 21.64 29.05
C GLU A 600 44.24 22.57 28.60
N LEU A 601 44.12 23.76 29.19
CA LEU A 601 43.15 24.78 28.76
C LEU A 601 43.48 25.32 27.37
N GLU A 602 44.76 25.52 27.03
CA GLU A 602 45.17 25.95 25.69
C GLU A 602 44.86 24.88 24.65
N SER A 603 45.19 23.61 24.95
CA SER A 603 44.86 22.47 24.08
C SER A 603 43.36 22.34 23.84
N THR A 604 42.55 22.43 24.91
CA THR A 604 41.08 22.34 24.78
C THR A 604 40.49 23.54 24.05
N ASN A 605 41.09 24.72 24.16
CA ASN A 605 40.65 25.91 23.43
C ASN A 605 41.00 25.83 21.94
N GLU A 606 42.15 25.26 21.58
CA GLU A 606 42.50 24.95 20.19
C GLU A 606 41.58 23.89 19.59
N GLU A 607 41.26 22.82 20.32
CA GLU A 607 40.28 21.80 19.88
C GLU A 607 38.89 22.40 19.71
N LEU A 608 38.43 23.23 20.65
CA LEU A 608 37.14 23.93 20.55
C LEU A 608 37.11 24.87 19.35
N LYS A 609 38.21 25.59 19.09
CA LYS A 609 38.31 26.47 17.93
C LYS A 609 38.26 25.68 16.62
N SER A 610 39.01 24.58 16.53
CA SER A 610 38.98 23.68 15.37
C SER A 610 37.59 23.11 15.13
N SER A 611 36.92 22.66 16.20
CA SER A 611 35.56 22.14 16.12
C SER A 611 34.59 23.22 15.65
N ASN A 612 34.73 24.46 16.12
CA ASN A 612 33.88 25.57 15.70
C ASN A 612 34.08 25.94 14.21
N GLU A 613 35.32 25.92 13.72
CA GLU A 613 35.62 26.11 12.29
C GLU A 613 35.01 25.00 11.42
N GLU A 614 35.06 23.74 11.87
CA GLU A 614 34.42 22.62 11.19
C GLU A 614 32.88 22.74 11.20
N TYR A 615 32.29 23.12 12.33
CA TYR A 615 30.85 23.39 12.41
C TYR A 615 30.42 24.52 11.47
N GLN A 616 31.24 25.57 11.34
CA GLN A 616 30.95 26.67 10.43
C GLN A 616 30.99 26.19 8.97
N SER A 617 32.00 25.38 8.60
CA SER A 617 32.09 24.79 7.27
C SER A 617 30.88 23.91 6.93
N ILE A 618 30.45 23.06 7.86
CA ILE A 618 29.27 22.20 7.67
C ILE A 618 28.00 23.04 7.51
N ASN A 619 27.89 24.15 8.23
CA ASN A 619 26.73 25.03 8.13
C ASN A 619 26.67 25.75 6.77
N GLU A 620 27.82 26.17 6.24
CA GLU A 620 27.91 26.74 4.89
C GLU A 620 27.55 25.71 3.81
N GLU A 621 27.98 24.45 3.95
CA GLU A 621 27.62 23.37 3.03
C GLU A 621 26.12 23.03 3.10
N LEU A 622 25.53 22.99 4.29
CA LEU A 622 24.09 22.80 4.48
C LEU A 622 23.27 23.95 3.89
N GLN A 623 23.76 25.18 4.00
CA GLN A 623 23.10 26.33 3.39
C GLN A 623 23.13 26.23 1.86
N SER A 624 24.27 25.84 1.28
CA SER A 624 24.39 25.61 -0.17
C SER A 624 23.44 24.49 -0.65
N ALA A 625 23.35 23.39 0.10
CA ALA A 625 22.44 22.29 -0.24
C ALA A 625 20.96 22.70 -0.16
N ASN A 626 20.61 23.59 0.78
CA ASN A 626 19.26 24.14 0.86
C ASN A 626 18.94 25.04 -0.34
N GLU A 627 19.87 25.89 -0.77
CA GLU A 627 19.69 26.76 -1.95
C GLU A 627 19.53 25.93 -3.25
N GLU A 628 20.31 24.85 -3.40
CA GLU A 628 20.16 23.92 -4.53
C GLU A 628 18.81 23.17 -4.48
N MET A 629 18.35 22.79 -3.29
CA MET A 629 17.05 22.14 -3.15
C MET A 629 15.88 23.10 -3.44
N GLU A 630 16.00 24.37 -3.06
CA GLU A 630 14.99 25.39 -3.34
C GLU A 630 14.88 25.66 -4.85
N THR A 631 16.01 25.75 -5.57
CA THR A 631 16.01 25.90 -7.03
C THR A 631 15.40 24.68 -7.73
N SER A 632 15.75 23.46 -7.32
CA SER A 632 15.14 22.23 -7.86
C SER A 632 13.62 22.19 -7.63
N LYS A 633 13.15 22.68 -6.48
CA LYS A 633 11.72 22.79 -6.18
C LYS A 633 11.01 23.76 -7.12
N GLU A 634 11.61 24.91 -7.43
CA GLU A 634 11.05 25.90 -8.37
C GLU A 634 10.94 25.33 -9.79
N GLU A 635 11.96 24.58 -10.26
CA GLU A 635 11.94 23.92 -11.57
C GLU A 635 10.82 22.86 -11.66
N LEU A 636 10.65 22.04 -10.61
CA LEU A 636 9.58 21.05 -10.56
C LEU A 636 8.18 21.69 -10.54
N GLN A 637 8.03 22.83 -9.87
CA GLN A 637 6.77 23.55 -9.85
C GLN A 637 6.41 24.07 -11.25
N SER A 638 7.38 24.63 -11.97
CA SER A 638 7.21 25.10 -13.35
C SER A 638 6.75 23.97 -14.29
N VAL A 639 7.41 22.79 -14.23
CA VAL A 639 7.02 21.62 -15.05
C VAL A 639 5.62 21.13 -14.72
N ASN A 640 5.21 21.19 -13.46
CA ASN A 640 3.88 20.77 -13.04
C ASN A 640 2.79 21.72 -13.59
N GLU A 641 3.06 23.02 -13.63
CA GLU A 641 2.17 24.03 -14.23
C GLU A 641 1.99 23.80 -15.75
N GLU A 642 3.07 23.45 -16.46
CA GLU A 642 3.01 23.10 -17.88
C GLU A 642 2.20 21.81 -18.12
N LEU A 643 2.44 20.77 -17.31
CA LEU A 643 1.69 19.51 -17.40
C LEU A 643 0.19 19.67 -17.09
N GLN A 644 -0.18 20.51 -16.13
CA GLN A 644 -1.59 20.80 -15.85
C GLN A 644 -2.27 21.46 -17.03
N THR A 645 -1.57 22.38 -17.70
CA THR A 645 -2.08 23.07 -18.89
C THR A 645 -2.32 22.07 -20.04
N VAL A 646 -1.35 21.21 -20.33
CA VAL A 646 -1.47 20.17 -21.37
C VAL A 646 -2.57 19.16 -21.06
N ASN A 647 -2.70 18.73 -19.80
CA ASN A 647 -3.79 17.83 -19.39
C ASN A 647 -5.16 18.48 -19.56
N GLY A 648 -5.29 19.77 -19.28
CA GLY A 648 -6.52 20.53 -19.53
C GLY A 648 -6.90 20.54 -21.01
N GLU A 649 -5.93 20.79 -21.90
CA GLU A 649 -6.15 20.77 -23.34
C GLU A 649 -6.56 19.38 -23.85
N LEU A 650 -5.91 18.32 -23.36
CA LEU A 650 -6.24 16.94 -23.70
C LEU A 650 -7.67 16.57 -23.24
N GLY A 651 -8.05 16.99 -22.04
CA GLY A 651 -9.41 16.80 -21.52
C GLY A 651 -10.47 17.47 -22.40
N HIS A 652 -10.18 18.69 -22.89
CA HIS A 652 -11.06 19.38 -23.83
C HIS A 652 -11.21 18.60 -25.15
N ARG A 653 -10.12 18.09 -25.72
CA ARG A 653 -10.13 17.28 -26.95
C ARG A 653 -10.93 15.99 -26.80
N VAL A 654 -10.81 15.30 -25.67
CA VAL A 654 -11.59 14.07 -25.39
C VAL A 654 -13.09 14.38 -25.32
N SER A 655 -13.47 15.47 -24.66
CA SER A 655 -14.88 15.90 -24.58
C SER A 655 -15.46 16.24 -25.96
N GLU A 656 -14.68 16.95 -26.79
CA GLU A 656 -15.06 17.29 -28.16
C GLU A 656 -15.25 16.04 -29.05
N LEU A 657 -14.35 15.05 -28.93
CA LEU A 657 -14.48 13.74 -29.57
C LEU A 657 -15.71 12.96 -29.09
N GLY A 658 -16.00 12.99 -27.78
CA GLY A 658 -17.20 12.35 -27.23
C GLY A 658 -18.49 12.96 -27.78
N ARG A 659 -18.55 14.29 -27.89
CA ARG A 659 -19.70 15.00 -28.46
C ARG A 659 -19.91 14.67 -29.93
N THR A 660 -18.84 14.77 -30.74
CA THR A 660 -18.91 14.45 -32.18
C THR A 660 -19.28 12.99 -32.43
N ASN A 661 -18.79 12.04 -31.63
CA ASN A 661 -19.18 10.64 -31.73
C ASN A 661 -20.65 10.42 -31.38
N SER A 662 -21.15 11.12 -30.36
CA SER A 662 -22.57 11.08 -29.99
C SER A 662 -23.46 11.66 -31.10
N ASP A 663 -23.06 12.78 -31.69
CA ASP A 663 -23.77 13.40 -32.82
C ASP A 663 -23.81 12.46 -34.04
N LEU A 664 -22.70 11.78 -34.33
CA LEU A 664 -22.61 10.80 -35.43
C LEU A 664 -23.53 9.59 -35.17
N LYS A 665 -23.58 9.08 -33.94
CA LYS A 665 -24.50 8.01 -33.56
C LYS A 665 -25.96 8.43 -33.74
N ASN A 666 -26.32 9.62 -33.26
CA ASN A 666 -27.68 10.16 -33.40
C ASN A 666 -28.07 10.36 -34.87
N LEU A 667 -27.15 10.81 -35.72
CA LEU A 667 -27.39 10.95 -37.16
C LEU A 667 -27.66 9.58 -37.80
N LEU A 668 -26.84 8.57 -37.50
CA LEU A 668 -27.04 7.21 -38.00
C LEU A 668 -28.39 6.63 -37.58
N GLU A 669 -28.82 6.84 -36.34
CA GLU A 669 -30.13 6.42 -35.84
C GLU A 669 -31.29 7.15 -36.54
N ALA A 670 -31.16 8.46 -36.80
CA ALA A 670 -32.20 9.27 -37.42
C ALA A 670 -32.48 8.93 -38.89
N THR A 671 -31.48 8.44 -39.65
CA THR A 671 -31.65 8.16 -41.09
C THR A 671 -32.52 6.94 -41.39
N GLN A 672 -32.75 6.05 -40.41
CA GLN A 672 -33.51 4.79 -40.57
C GLN A 672 -33.06 3.88 -41.73
N ILE A 673 -31.86 4.09 -42.29
CA ILE A 673 -31.30 3.24 -43.35
C ILE A 673 -30.60 2.06 -42.70
N ALA A 674 -31.09 0.85 -42.97
CA ALA A 674 -30.49 -0.38 -42.50
C ALA A 674 -29.07 -0.55 -43.09
N THR A 675 -28.05 -0.34 -42.26
CA THR A 675 -26.64 -0.34 -42.65
C THR A 675 -25.82 -1.27 -41.76
N VAL A 676 -24.97 -2.09 -42.37
CA VAL A 676 -23.99 -2.96 -41.69
C VAL A 676 -22.59 -2.63 -42.20
N PHE A 677 -21.68 -2.37 -41.28
CA PHE A 677 -20.27 -2.15 -41.54
C PHE A 677 -19.50 -3.46 -41.31
N LEU A 678 -18.72 -3.87 -42.29
CA LEU A 678 -17.92 -5.08 -42.28
C LEU A 678 -16.45 -4.72 -42.37
N ASP A 679 -15.58 -5.51 -41.74
CA ASP A 679 -14.13 -5.43 -41.95
C ASP A 679 -13.69 -6.23 -43.20
N ASN A 680 -12.38 -6.36 -43.40
CA ASN A 680 -11.81 -7.08 -44.54
C ASN A 680 -12.04 -8.60 -44.48
N ASP A 681 -12.31 -9.15 -43.28
CA ASP A 681 -12.61 -10.56 -43.04
C ASP A 681 -14.12 -10.84 -42.99
N LEU A 682 -14.94 -9.87 -43.42
CA LEU A 682 -16.40 -9.91 -43.42
C LEU A 682 -17.02 -10.07 -42.02
N ARG A 683 -16.34 -9.61 -40.97
CA ARG A 683 -16.89 -9.55 -39.61
C ARG A 683 -17.61 -8.23 -39.39
N VAL A 684 -18.68 -8.27 -38.60
CA VAL A 684 -19.50 -7.10 -38.28
C VAL A 684 -18.70 -6.14 -37.39
N ARG A 685 -18.39 -4.94 -37.89
CA ARG A 685 -17.69 -3.90 -37.15
C ARG A 685 -18.65 -2.96 -36.42
N ASN A 686 -19.76 -2.63 -37.06
CA ASN A 686 -20.82 -1.78 -36.51
C ASN A 686 -22.09 -1.95 -37.35
N PHE A 687 -23.25 -1.56 -36.81
CA PHE A 687 -24.51 -1.58 -37.56
C PHE A 687 -25.49 -0.54 -37.01
N THR A 688 -26.41 -0.10 -37.86
CA THR A 688 -27.53 0.78 -37.44
C THR A 688 -28.65 -0.06 -36.81
N PRO A 689 -29.45 0.47 -35.87
CA PRO A 689 -30.60 -0.26 -35.32
C PRO A 689 -31.57 -0.80 -36.39
N ALA A 690 -31.80 -0.06 -37.48
CA ALA A 690 -32.64 -0.50 -38.60
C ALA A 690 -32.12 -1.78 -39.30
N ALA A 691 -30.83 -2.09 -39.19
CA ALA A 691 -30.26 -3.32 -39.74
C ALA A 691 -30.74 -4.58 -39.02
N THR A 692 -31.20 -4.45 -37.76
CA THR A 692 -31.79 -5.58 -36.99
C THR A 692 -33.12 -6.06 -37.57
N GLU A 693 -33.79 -5.26 -38.41
CA GLU A 693 -34.98 -5.68 -39.14
C GLU A 693 -34.66 -6.63 -40.31
N ILE A 694 -33.42 -6.55 -40.84
CA ILE A 694 -32.96 -7.31 -42.01
C ILE A 694 -32.11 -8.50 -41.57
N PHE A 695 -31.29 -8.35 -40.54
CA PHE A 695 -30.45 -9.40 -39.96
C PHE A 695 -30.79 -9.59 -38.48
N HIS A 696 -30.72 -10.82 -37.97
CA HIS A 696 -30.83 -11.09 -36.53
C HIS A 696 -29.54 -10.70 -35.80
N LEU A 697 -29.27 -9.40 -35.68
CA LEU A 697 -28.09 -8.84 -35.03
C LEU A 697 -28.39 -8.40 -33.59
N LEU A 698 -27.48 -8.73 -32.68
CA LEU A 698 -27.40 -8.22 -31.31
C LEU A 698 -26.11 -7.40 -31.13
N ASP A 699 -26.05 -6.53 -30.13
CA ASP A 699 -24.85 -5.72 -29.84
C ASP A 699 -23.61 -6.60 -29.54
N THR A 700 -23.81 -7.83 -29.06
CA THR A 700 -22.76 -8.83 -28.83
C THR A 700 -22.22 -9.48 -30.12
N ASP A 701 -22.89 -9.31 -31.27
CA ASP A 701 -22.45 -9.87 -32.55
C ASP A 701 -21.40 -9.00 -33.26
N VAL A 702 -21.00 -7.86 -32.69
CA VAL A 702 -19.84 -7.10 -33.17
C VAL A 702 -18.58 -7.97 -33.04
N GLY A 703 -17.85 -8.12 -34.14
CA GLY A 703 -16.70 -9.02 -34.30
C GLY A 703 -17.05 -10.42 -34.83
N ARG A 704 -18.34 -10.74 -34.96
CA ARG A 704 -18.80 -12.02 -35.51
C ARG A 704 -18.79 -12.00 -37.06
N PRO A 705 -18.36 -13.09 -37.72
CA PRO A 705 -18.52 -13.27 -39.15
C PRO A 705 -19.99 -13.15 -39.61
N LEU A 706 -20.25 -12.44 -40.72
CA LEU A 706 -21.61 -12.17 -41.20
C LEU A 706 -22.37 -13.45 -41.63
N ASP A 707 -21.65 -14.50 -42.03
CA ASP A 707 -22.21 -15.80 -42.43
C ASP A 707 -22.89 -16.55 -41.27
N HIS A 708 -22.46 -16.30 -40.04
CA HIS A 708 -23.03 -16.87 -38.83
C HIS A 708 -24.27 -16.10 -38.34
N VAL A 709 -24.68 -15.02 -39.02
CA VAL A 709 -25.85 -14.20 -38.69
C VAL A 709 -27.01 -14.56 -39.62
N VAL A 710 -28.16 -14.91 -39.04
CA VAL A 710 -29.35 -15.29 -39.82
C VAL A 710 -29.99 -14.04 -40.44
N SER A 711 -30.03 -13.98 -41.77
CA SER A 711 -30.75 -12.94 -42.53
C SER A 711 -32.25 -13.24 -42.62
N ARG A 712 -33.09 -12.21 -42.46
CA ARG A 712 -34.55 -12.25 -42.71
C ARG A 712 -34.88 -12.04 -44.19
N VAL A 713 -34.10 -11.22 -44.89
CA VAL A 713 -34.26 -10.97 -46.32
C VAL A 713 -33.35 -11.90 -47.11
N ALA A 714 -33.90 -12.61 -48.08
CA ALA A 714 -33.13 -13.53 -48.92
C ALA A 714 -32.18 -12.75 -49.84
N TYR A 715 -30.88 -12.83 -49.57
CA TYR A 715 -29.81 -12.32 -50.42
C TYR A 715 -28.64 -13.32 -50.50
N PRO A 716 -28.78 -14.39 -51.29
CA PRO A 716 -27.81 -15.48 -51.35
C PRO A 716 -26.40 -15.05 -51.80
N GLU A 717 -26.29 -14.07 -52.69
CA GLU A 717 -25.02 -13.63 -53.27
C GLU A 717 -24.32 -12.52 -52.47
N LEU A 718 -24.83 -12.15 -51.29
CA LEU A 718 -24.33 -11.03 -50.50
C LEU A 718 -22.82 -11.13 -50.22
N GLN A 719 -22.33 -12.31 -49.85
CA GLN A 719 -20.91 -12.50 -49.55
C GLN A 719 -20.01 -12.33 -50.77
N ASP A 720 -20.43 -12.90 -51.90
CA ASP A 720 -19.67 -12.81 -53.16
C ASP A 720 -19.64 -11.38 -53.67
N ASP A 721 -20.74 -10.65 -53.47
CA ASP A 721 -20.82 -9.24 -53.78
C ASP A 721 -19.92 -8.40 -52.87
N VAL A 722 -19.87 -8.66 -51.56
CA VAL A 722 -18.93 -7.99 -50.64
C VAL A 722 -17.48 -8.27 -51.04
N ARG A 723 -17.11 -9.52 -51.30
CA ARG A 723 -15.76 -9.89 -51.76
C ARG A 723 -15.41 -9.22 -53.09
N ARG A 724 -16.37 -9.13 -54.02
CA ARG A 724 -16.21 -8.44 -55.30
C ARG A 724 -15.98 -6.94 -55.10
N VAL A 725 -16.71 -6.29 -54.19
CA VAL A 725 -16.53 -4.86 -53.87
C VAL A 725 -15.16 -4.61 -53.25
N LEU A 726 -14.71 -5.46 -52.32
CA LEU A 726 -13.38 -5.34 -51.71
C LEU A 726 -12.25 -5.49 -52.75
N LYS A 727 -12.41 -6.37 -53.74
CA LYS A 727 -11.42 -6.60 -54.80
C LYS A 727 -11.44 -5.55 -55.91
N THR A 728 -12.63 -5.11 -56.33
CA THR A 728 -12.79 -4.23 -57.52
C THR A 728 -12.98 -2.76 -57.17
N LEU A 729 -13.32 -2.45 -55.91
CA LEU A 729 -13.71 -1.12 -55.43
C LEU A 729 -14.91 -0.50 -56.14
N SER A 730 -15.61 -1.29 -56.95
CA SER A 730 -16.82 -0.87 -57.65
C SER A 730 -18.04 -1.11 -56.77
N VAL A 731 -18.99 -0.20 -56.77
CA VAL A 731 -20.25 -0.34 -56.02
C VAL A 731 -21.10 -1.43 -56.69
N VAL A 732 -21.68 -2.32 -55.88
CA VAL A 732 -22.63 -3.33 -56.34
C VAL A 732 -24.02 -2.97 -55.82
N GLU A 733 -25.02 -3.04 -56.68
CA GLU A 733 -26.41 -2.79 -56.34
C GLU A 733 -27.29 -3.95 -56.80
N ARG A 734 -28.16 -4.43 -55.91
CA ARG A 734 -29.11 -5.51 -56.19
C ARG A 734 -30.48 -5.20 -55.62
N GLN A 735 -31.51 -5.65 -56.33
CA GLN A 735 -32.87 -5.66 -55.82
C GLN A 735 -33.11 -6.99 -55.09
N VAL A 736 -33.56 -6.90 -53.85
CA VAL A 736 -33.88 -8.05 -52.99
C VAL A 736 -35.29 -7.89 -52.47
N SER A 737 -36.00 -8.99 -52.29
CA SER A 737 -37.38 -8.98 -51.79
C SER A 737 -37.51 -9.94 -50.64
N ASP A 738 -38.35 -9.58 -49.67
CA ASP A 738 -38.85 -10.49 -48.66
C ASP A 738 -40.24 -11.00 -49.09
N PRO A 739 -40.36 -12.26 -49.57
CA PRO A 739 -41.63 -12.81 -50.01
C PRO A 739 -42.62 -13.02 -48.87
N ALA A 740 -42.15 -13.18 -47.63
CA ALA A 740 -43.00 -13.44 -46.47
C ALA A 740 -43.67 -12.14 -45.96
N ALA A 741 -42.94 -11.03 -45.98
CA ALA A 741 -43.46 -9.72 -45.56
C ALA A 741 -43.97 -8.84 -46.72
N GLY A 742 -43.76 -9.25 -47.97
CA GLY A 742 -44.14 -8.47 -49.16
C GLY A 742 -43.38 -7.14 -49.27
N ARG A 743 -42.14 -7.08 -48.74
CA ARG A 743 -41.27 -5.91 -48.77
C ARG A 743 -40.23 -6.04 -49.88
N HIS A 744 -39.91 -4.92 -50.54
CA HIS A 744 -38.90 -4.85 -51.59
C HIS A 744 -37.81 -3.86 -51.16
N PHE A 745 -36.56 -4.28 -51.27
CA PHE A 745 -35.40 -3.46 -50.91
C PHE A 745 -34.41 -3.38 -52.08
N THR A 746 -33.68 -2.27 -52.12
CA THR A 746 -32.43 -2.19 -52.88
C THR A 746 -31.26 -2.30 -51.91
N ALA A 747 -30.45 -3.33 -52.08
CA ALA A 747 -29.22 -3.54 -51.35
C ALA A 747 -28.04 -2.95 -52.14
N ARG A 748 -27.24 -2.09 -51.49
CA ARG A 748 -26.02 -1.51 -52.06
C ARG A 748 -24.83 -1.88 -51.21
N VAL A 749 -23.77 -2.34 -51.86
CA VAL A 749 -22.51 -2.71 -51.22
C VAL A 749 -21.42 -1.75 -51.72
N LEU A 750 -20.79 -1.05 -50.78
CA LEU A 750 -19.80 -0.01 -51.05
C LEU A 750 -18.49 -0.31 -50.29
N PRO A 751 -17.32 0.07 -50.83
CA PRO A 751 -16.07 -0.07 -50.09
C PRO A 751 -16.01 0.95 -48.94
N TYR A 752 -15.63 0.51 -47.75
CA TYR A 752 -15.39 1.38 -46.61
C TYR A 752 -13.93 1.85 -46.61
N ARG A 753 -13.72 3.17 -46.61
CA ARG A 753 -12.37 3.78 -46.59
C ARG A 753 -12.13 4.47 -45.25
N SER A 754 -10.95 4.24 -44.68
CA SER A 754 -10.47 4.99 -43.51
C SER A 754 -10.12 6.43 -43.90
N VAL A 755 -9.86 7.27 -42.89
CA VAL A 755 -9.43 8.67 -43.07
C VAL A 755 -8.12 8.75 -43.86
N ASP A 756 -7.24 7.75 -43.74
CA ASP A 756 -5.98 7.62 -44.50
C ASP A 756 -6.19 6.99 -45.89
N ASN A 757 -7.44 6.93 -46.37
CA ASN A 757 -7.84 6.42 -47.67
C ASN A 757 -7.50 4.93 -47.90
N TYR A 758 -7.28 4.16 -46.83
CA TYR A 758 -7.08 2.72 -46.86
C TYR A 758 -8.42 1.98 -46.86
N ILE A 759 -8.52 0.86 -47.57
CA ILE A 759 -9.74 0.05 -47.63
C ILE A 759 -9.82 -0.76 -46.35
N SER A 760 -10.74 -0.37 -45.48
CA SER A 760 -10.90 -0.93 -44.14
C SER A 760 -12.14 -1.83 -44.04
N GLY A 761 -12.68 -2.26 -45.18
CA GLY A 761 -13.80 -3.19 -45.27
C GLY A 761 -14.89 -2.75 -46.24
N ALA A 762 -16.14 -3.13 -45.96
CA ALA A 762 -17.29 -2.84 -46.81
C ALA A 762 -18.50 -2.33 -46.00
N VAL A 763 -19.34 -1.52 -46.63
CA VAL A 763 -20.62 -1.06 -46.07
C VAL A 763 -21.74 -1.65 -46.90
N VAL A 764 -22.68 -2.33 -46.26
CA VAL A 764 -23.89 -2.86 -46.88
C VAL A 764 -25.07 -2.02 -46.40
N THR A 765 -25.79 -1.39 -47.33
CA THR A 765 -26.99 -0.60 -47.04
C THR A 765 -28.20 -1.20 -47.73
N PHE A 766 -29.35 -1.15 -47.05
CA PHE A 766 -30.63 -1.58 -47.60
C PHE A 766 -31.62 -0.42 -47.54
N MET A 767 -32.21 -0.10 -48.68
CA MET A 767 -33.23 0.93 -48.82
C MET A 767 -34.57 0.29 -49.15
N ASP A 768 -35.61 0.56 -48.37
CA ASP A 768 -36.96 0.04 -48.60
C ASP A 768 -37.62 0.79 -49.77
N LEU A 769 -37.97 0.06 -50.83
CA LEU A 769 -38.67 0.54 -52.02
C LEU A 769 -40.11 0.03 -52.13
N THR A 770 -40.65 -0.56 -51.06
CA THR A 770 -41.97 -1.21 -51.08
C THR A 770 -43.09 -0.27 -51.52
N VAL A 771 -43.08 0.99 -51.06
CA VAL A 771 -44.11 1.98 -51.43
C VAL A 771 -44.03 2.33 -52.92
N ALA A 772 -42.81 2.56 -53.44
CA ALA A 772 -42.59 2.85 -54.85
C ALA A 772 -43.01 1.68 -55.74
N TYR A 773 -42.65 0.45 -55.35
CA TYR A 773 -43.01 -0.76 -56.09
C TYR A 773 -44.53 -0.98 -56.14
N LYS A 774 -45.24 -0.74 -55.03
CA LYS A 774 -46.70 -0.81 -54.97
C LYS A 774 -47.37 0.27 -55.84
N ALA A 775 -46.83 1.48 -55.86
CA ALA A 775 -47.33 2.57 -56.70
C ALA A 775 -47.15 2.27 -58.20
N GLU A 776 -45.98 1.74 -58.60
CA GLU A 776 -45.72 1.35 -59.98
C GLU A 776 -46.59 0.16 -60.43
N ALA A 777 -46.79 -0.83 -59.57
CA ALA A 777 -47.67 -1.96 -59.85
C ALA A 777 -49.15 -1.52 -60.00
N ALA A 778 -49.61 -0.60 -59.15
CA ALA A 778 -50.95 -0.02 -59.24
C ALA A 778 -51.13 0.80 -60.53
N LEU A 779 -50.11 1.58 -60.91
CA LEU A 779 -50.10 2.34 -62.17
C LEU A 779 -50.18 1.40 -63.38
N ARG A 780 -49.35 0.34 -63.41
CA ARG A 780 -49.39 -0.67 -64.49
C ARG A 780 -50.74 -1.37 -64.58
N GLN A 781 -51.37 -1.71 -63.45
CA GLN A 781 -52.71 -2.28 -63.46
C GLN A 781 -53.77 -1.30 -63.96
N SER A 782 -53.66 -0.01 -63.61
CA SER A 782 -54.54 1.05 -64.11
C SER A 782 -54.39 1.24 -65.62
N GLU A 783 -53.16 1.29 -66.13
CA GLU A 783 -52.88 1.40 -67.56
C GLU A 783 -53.34 0.17 -68.36
N GLN A 784 -53.21 -1.04 -67.80
CA GLN A 784 -53.76 -2.25 -68.40
C GLN A 784 -55.29 -2.25 -68.43
N ARG A 785 -55.96 -1.77 -67.38
CA ARG A 785 -57.42 -1.60 -67.38
C ARG A 785 -57.88 -0.56 -68.41
N LEU A 786 -57.15 0.54 -68.57
CA LEU A 786 -57.41 1.57 -69.58
C LEU A 786 -57.13 1.13 -71.02
N ARG A 787 -56.29 0.11 -71.23
CA ARG A 787 -56.05 -0.50 -72.56
C ARG A 787 -57.06 -1.59 -72.94
N LEU A 788 -57.76 -2.18 -71.96
CA LEU A 788 -58.75 -3.24 -72.15
C LEU A 788 -60.20 -2.73 -72.15
N ALA A 789 -60.44 -1.49 -71.71
CA ALA A 789 -61.67 -0.74 -71.88
C ALA A 789 -61.63 0.08 -73.18
#